data_AF-A0A095SIC5-F1
#
_entry.id   AF-A0A095SIC5-F1
#
_cell.length_a   1.000
_cell.length_b   1.000
_cell.length_c   1.000
_cell.angle_alpha   90.00
_cell.angle_beta   90.00
_cell.angle_gamma   90.00
#
_symmetry.space_group_name_H-M   'P 1'
#
loop_
_entity.id
_entity.type
_entity.pdbx_description
1 polymer ?
#
loop_
_entity_poly.entity_id
_entity_poly.type
_entity_poly.pdbx_seq_one_letter_code
_entity_poly.pdbx_strand_id
1 'polypeptide(L)'
;MKSLWYSGPLLLASLTLASGCNDSSDSANNPADQTTATPAKIETITGAEPATIKANNALHDYLPFDDTSDFANVDKGFIASLDDHIIKNAKGSTAFDLSQYDFIEGDAPDTANPSLWRQSQLNAKHGLFQVTDGLYQIRAFDLANMSFIRGKTGWIIVDPLTANETAAAGLALLREKVEDLPVSAVIFTHSHVDHFGGVKGVLTEEEIASGNVQIVAPEHFFEESVNENLMAGNQMSRRASYMYGNVLDKSPTGTLGSGLGTTTSAGTVSITEPNLTIDHSPQKETVDGIEMVFLHTPGAEAPAELMFYIPSLKALCQAEEINHTLHNLYTLRGAKVRSGLLWSKYIHETIERFGDDVQVSFGSHHWPTWGNEEILTLWTAQRDVYRYIHDQTLRLANHGYNGIEIAEMMQLPDSLQQVWANRGYYGSVSHDVRAQYQLYFGWFDGNPANLHALPPQDSAAKYVEYMGGADNIISKAQKDFDNGEYRWVAMALNHVVFADPDNQQAKNLLANAYTQMGYQAESGPWRNFYLSGAKELRDGVKKVATPDTASPDIINNLSLATLLDYLAVRYNGEKAAELTGTMNLSLTDTGDKVTIYLGNGVLNYTLGKTADDADVSITTTRGTLNQVNLGKTTFSDAIENGDVSIEGDGELLKSFSSSLDSFEFWFNIVTP
;
A
#
# COMPACT_ATOMS: atom_id res chain seq x y z
N MET A 1 0.63 -30.52 -59.30
CA MET A 1 1.26 -30.18 -60.59
C MET A 1 1.09 -28.69 -60.82
N LYS A 2 2.23 -27.97 -61.00
CA LYS A 2 2.47 -26.75 -61.81
C LYS A 2 1.53 -25.53 -61.61
N SER A 3 1.96 -24.27 -61.55
CA SER A 3 3.24 -23.56 -61.73
C SER A 3 2.90 -22.05 -61.55
N LEU A 4 3.70 -21.25 -60.84
CA LEU A 4 4.60 -20.18 -61.35
C LEU A 4 4.01 -19.22 -62.43
N TRP A 5 4.23 -17.89 -62.52
CA TRP A 5 5.14 -16.90 -61.90
C TRP A 5 4.77 -15.45 -62.37
N TYR A 6 5.25 -14.45 -61.60
CA TYR A 6 5.80 -13.11 -61.98
C TYR A 6 4.95 -11.99 -62.60
N SER A 7 5.00 -10.80 -61.96
CA SER A 7 5.85 -9.67 -62.40
C SER A 7 5.79 -8.46 -61.43
N GLY A 8 6.93 -8.08 -60.83
CA GLY A 8 7.29 -6.65 -60.64
C GLY A 8 8.20 -6.22 -61.80
N PRO A 9 8.99 -5.12 -61.74
CA PRO A 9 9.18 -4.10 -60.70
C PRO A 9 9.25 -2.64 -61.27
N LEU A 10 9.52 -1.64 -60.42
CA LEU A 10 10.08 -0.35 -60.85
C LEU A 10 11.15 0.11 -59.86
N LEU A 11 12.32 0.46 -60.41
CA LEU A 11 13.62 0.62 -59.78
C LEU A 11 14.28 1.87 -60.42
N LEU A 12 15.27 2.44 -59.72
CA LEU A 12 16.28 3.48 -60.09
C LEU A 12 15.93 4.93 -59.75
N ALA A 13 16.66 5.58 -58.83
CA ALA A 13 18.02 6.17 -58.91
C ALA A 13 18.00 7.55 -59.62
N SER A 14 18.77 8.60 -59.33
CA SER A 14 20.09 8.76 -58.69
C SER A 14 20.42 10.27 -58.56
N LEU A 15 21.24 10.60 -57.55
CA LEU A 15 22.37 11.54 -57.48
C LEU A 15 22.50 12.81 -58.37
N THR A 16 22.79 13.92 -57.64
CA THR A 16 23.80 15.00 -57.82
C THR A 16 23.79 15.93 -59.03
N LEU A 17 23.85 17.25 -58.76
CA LEU A 17 24.98 18.11 -59.15
C LEU A 17 24.89 19.51 -58.51
N ALA A 18 26.06 20.02 -58.13
CA ALA A 18 26.32 21.35 -57.59
C ALA A 18 26.78 22.32 -58.68
N SER A 19 26.46 23.61 -58.52
CA SER A 19 27.17 24.84 -58.95
C SER A 19 26.17 26.00 -58.77
N GLY A 20 26.48 27.21 -58.29
CA GLY A 20 27.73 27.90 -57.99
C GLY A 20 27.57 29.39 -58.35
N CYS A 21 27.95 30.29 -57.43
CA CYS A 21 28.26 31.73 -57.58
C CYS A 21 27.08 32.72 -57.74
N ASN A 22 27.16 33.99 -57.33
CA ASN A 22 27.85 34.80 -56.31
C ASN A 22 27.35 36.25 -56.53
N ASP A 23 27.42 37.11 -55.50
CA ASP A 23 27.44 38.61 -55.49
C ASP A 23 26.48 39.15 -54.41
N SER A 24 26.94 39.54 -53.22
CA SER A 24 27.87 40.63 -52.80
C SER A 24 27.11 41.87 -52.30
N SER A 25 27.17 42.11 -50.99
CA SER A 25 27.59 43.38 -50.34
C SER A 25 27.23 43.41 -48.84
N ASP A 26 28.28 43.55 -48.01
CA ASP A 26 28.46 44.45 -46.86
C ASP A 26 27.34 44.59 -45.80
N SER A 27 27.57 44.61 -44.49
CA SER A 27 28.79 44.63 -43.67
C SER A 27 28.42 44.49 -42.18
N ALA A 28 29.29 43.79 -41.44
CA ALA A 28 29.63 43.93 -40.02
C ALA A 28 28.52 44.11 -38.95
N ASN A 29 28.26 43.03 -38.20
CA ASN A 29 28.36 43.07 -36.74
C ASN A 29 28.68 41.67 -36.20
N ASN A 30 29.83 41.54 -35.53
CA ASN A 30 30.25 40.33 -34.82
C ASN A 30 29.18 39.91 -33.80
N PRO A 31 28.63 38.69 -33.84
CA PRO A 31 28.19 38.04 -32.61
C PRO A 31 29.44 37.51 -31.92
N ALA A 32 29.59 37.91 -30.66
CA ALA A 32 30.53 37.31 -29.74
C ALA A 32 30.40 35.78 -29.78
N ASP A 33 31.57 35.15 -29.71
CA ASP A 33 31.81 33.73 -29.52
C ASP A 33 30.97 33.22 -28.34
N GLN A 34 29.72 32.79 -28.60
CA GLN A 34 28.97 31.95 -27.69
C GLN A 34 29.59 30.56 -27.80
N THR A 35 30.70 30.40 -27.09
CA THR A 35 31.13 29.10 -26.62
C THR A 35 29.92 28.46 -25.95
N THR A 36 29.32 27.49 -26.61
CA THR A 36 28.36 26.56 -26.01
C THR A 36 29.15 25.77 -24.97
N ALA A 37 29.31 26.36 -23.79
CA ALA A 37 29.78 25.65 -22.62
C ALA A 37 28.87 24.45 -22.48
N THR A 38 29.43 23.25 -22.56
CA THR A 38 28.72 22.02 -22.20
C THR A 38 28.08 22.29 -20.84
N PRO A 39 26.75 22.17 -20.68
CA PRO A 39 26.11 22.47 -19.41
C PRO A 39 26.81 21.68 -18.32
N ALA A 40 27.16 22.35 -17.22
CA ALA A 40 27.80 21.69 -16.09
C ALA A 40 26.95 20.48 -15.69
N LYS A 41 27.59 19.33 -15.48
CA LYS A 41 26.89 18.10 -15.11
C LYS A 41 26.19 18.34 -13.77
N ILE A 42 24.88 18.12 -13.71
CA ILE A 42 24.13 18.17 -12.44
C ILE A 42 24.69 17.09 -11.51
N GLU A 43 25.29 17.53 -10.41
CA GLU A 43 25.84 16.65 -9.38
C GLU A 43 24.73 16.08 -8.50
N THR A 44 24.93 14.84 -8.04
CA THR A 44 24.03 14.21 -7.08
C THR A 44 24.25 14.83 -5.72
N ILE A 45 23.19 15.40 -5.15
CA ILE A 45 23.22 15.95 -3.79
C ILE A 45 22.76 14.87 -2.81
N THR A 46 23.58 14.61 -1.78
CA THR A 46 23.29 13.61 -0.73
C THR A 46 22.97 14.25 0.62
N GLY A 47 23.45 15.48 0.89
CA GLY A 47 23.16 16.24 2.10
C GLY A 47 21.86 17.03 2.03
N ALA A 48 21.43 17.59 3.18
CA ALA A 48 20.32 18.51 3.24
C ALA A 48 20.76 19.91 2.82
N GLU A 49 19.98 20.54 1.95
CA GLU A 49 20.20 21.92 1.52
C GLU A 49 19.73 22.92 2.59
N PRO A 50 20.21 24.18 2.58
CA PRO A 50 19.85 25.18 3.59
C PRO A 50 18.34 25.39 3.77
N ALA A 51 17.55 25.31 2.71
CA ALA A 51 16.09 25.44 2.80
C ALA A 51 15.44 24.24 3.51
N THR A 52 15.97 23.03 3.32
CA THR A 52 15.54 21.82 4.05
C THR A 52 15.86 21.91 5.53
N ILE A 53 17.09 22.31 5.89
CA ILE A 53 17.51 22.51 7.28
C ILE A 53 16.58 23.53 7.96
N LYS A 54 16.32 24.66 7.28
CA LYS A 54 15.40 25.69 7.78
C LYS A 54 13.98 25.17 7.99
N ALA A 55 13.45 24.37 7.06
CA ALA A 55 12.11 23.80 7.18
C ALA A 55 12.00 22.82 8.36
N ASN A 56 13.00 21.95 8.53
CA ASN A 56 13.07 21.00 9.63
C ASN A 56 13.18 21.71 10.99
N ASN A 57 14.04 22.73 11.10
CA ASN A 57 14.18 23.52 12.33
C ASN A 57 12.89 24.28 12.67
N ALA A 58 12.20 24.84 11.68
CA ALA A 58 10.92 25.52 11.92
C ALA A 58 9.84 24.58 12.48
N LEU A 59 9.83 23.32 12.06
CA LEU A 59 8.92 22.31 12.62
C LEU A 59 9.35 21.89 14.03
N HIS A 60 10.65 21.72 14.26
CA HIS A 60 11.21 21.43 15.58
C HIS A 60 10.78 22.49 16.61
N ASP A 61 10.94 23.77 16.26
CA ASP A 61 10.62 24.89 17.16
C ASP A 61 9.11 25.05 17.43
N TYR A 62 8.26 24.48 16.57
CA TYR A 62 6.79 24.57 16.68
C TYR A 62 6.17 23.43 17.51
N LEU A 63 6.77 22.23 17.48
CA LEU A 63 6.22 21.05 18.14
C LEU A 63 6.74 20.87 19.58
N PRO A 64 5.95 20.25 20.47
CA PRO A 64 6.30 20.13 21.88
C PRO A 64 7.29 18.98 22.14
N PHE A 65 8.54 19.09 21.68
CA PHE A 65 9.58 18.06 21.88
C PHE A 65 9.93 17.78 23.35
N ASP A 66 9.60 18.70 24.26
CA ASP A 66 9.71 18.49 25.71
C ASP A 66 8.69 17.47 26.24
N ASP A 67 7.62 17.15 25.49
CA ASP A 67 6.69 16.07 25.81
C ASP A 67 7.25 14.71 25.36
N THR A 68 7.80 14.00 26.34
CA THR A 68 8.39 12.67 26.19
C THR A 68 7.47 11.54 26.69
N SER A 69 6.16 11.79 26.86
CA SER A 69 5.21 10.80 27.39
C SER A 69 5.17 9.49 26.57
N ASP A 70 5.21 9.60 25.24
CA ASP A 70 5.25 8.43 24.34
C ASP A 70 6.47 7.52 24.60
N PHE A 71 7.63 8.09 24.93
CA PHE A 71 8.82 7.29 25.23
C PHE A 71 8.63 6.46 26.51
N ALA A 72 7.93 7.01 27.51
CA ALA A 72 7.58 6.25 28.69
C ALA A 72 6.56 5.15 28.40
N ASN A 73 5.56 5.44 27.55
CA ASN A 73 4.52 4.48 27.18
C ASN A 73 5.05 3.34 26.30
N VAL A 74 5.96 3.62 25.36
CA VAL A 74 6.55 2.59 24.53
C VAL A 74 7.45 1.67 25.34
N ASP A 75 8.23 2.15 26.32
CA ASP A 75 9.09 1.25 27.11
C ASP A 75 8.32 0.46 28.19
N LYS A 76 7.08 0.87 28.51
CA LYS A 76 6.30 0.29 29.60
C LYS A 76 5.98 -1.18 29.37
N GLY A 77 6.31 -2.00 30.36
CA GLY A 77 5.97 -3.42 30.38
C GLY A 77 6.88 -4.31 29.54
N PHE A 78 8.03 -3.82 29.06
CA PHE A 78 8.99 -4.66 28.33
C PHE A 78 9.39 -5.92 29.12
N ILE A 79 9.36 -7.07 28.45
CA ILE A 79 9.75 -8.37 29.00
C ILE A 79 11.04 -8.87 28.35
N ALA A 80 11.04 -9.02 27.02
CA ALA A 80 12.15 -9.60 26.26
C ALA A 80 12.05 -9.28 24.77
N SER A 81 13.13 -9.54 24.03
CA SER A 81 13.15 -9.61 22.57
C SER A 81 13.90 -10.89 22.14
N LEU A 82 13.99 -11.16 20.82
CA LEU A 82 14.84 -12.23 20.28
C LEU A 82 16.31 -11.92 20.51
N ASP A 83 17.11 -12.91 20.90
CA ASP A 83 18.55 -12.72 21.14
C ASP A 83 19.36 -12.45 19.87
N ASP A 84 18.96 -13.03 18.73
CA ASP A 84 19.67 -12.92 17.45
C ASP A 84 19.09 -11.84 16.52
N HIS A 85 17.97 -11.21 16.91
CA HIS A 85 17.24 -10.19 16.15
C HIS A 85 16.78 -10.58 14.74
N ILE A 86 16.95 -11.83 14.31
CA ILE A 86 16.67 -12.25 12.93
C ILE A 86 15.60 -13.32 12.90
N ILE A 87 14.50 -13.03 12.20
CA ILE A 87 13.45 -14.00 11.90
C ILE A 87 13.73 -14.57 10.50
N LYS A 88 13.87 -15.89 10.39
CA LYS A 88 14.15 -16.58 9.13
C LYS A 88 12.92 -17.25 8.56
N ASN A 89 12.83 -17.31 7.24
CA ASN A 89 11.85 -18.13 6.53
C ASN A 89 12.29 -19.59 6.38
N ALA A 90 11.37 -20.44 5.91
CA ALA A 90 11.62 -21.87 5.70
C ALA A 90 12.78 -22.16 4.72
N LYS A 91 13.18 -21.20 3.88
CA LYS A 91 14.33 -21.31 2.96
C LYS A 91 15.65 -20.85 3.60
N GLY A 92 15.63 -20.38 4.84
CA GLY A 92 16.79 -19.89 5.58
C GLY A 92 17.16 -18.43 5.31
N SER A 93 16.40 -17.72 4.46
CA SER A 93 16.57 -16.28 4.23
C SER A 93 15.91 -15.47 5.32
N THR A 94 16.35 -14.23 5.53
CA THR A 94 15.72 -13.28 6.46
C THR A 94 14.29 -12.95 6.01
N ALA A 95 13.31 -13.28 6.85
CA ALA A 95 11.93 -12.82 6.72
C ALA A 95 11.77 -11.42 7.36
N PHE A 96 12.45 -11.19 8.48
CA PHE A 96 12.50 -9.90 9.16
C PHE A 96 13.78 -9.75 10.00
N ASP A 97 14.30 -8.52 10.06
CA ASP A 97 15.46 -8.15 10.90
C ASP A 97 15.02 -7.04 11.86
N LEU A 98 15.01 -7.33 13.16
CA LEU A 98 14.60 -6.40 14.21
C LEU A 98 15.59 -5.24 14.38
N SER A 99 16.85 -5.45 14.02
CA SER A 99 17.95 -4.48 14.20
C SER A 99 18.12 -3.50 13.02
N GLN A 100 17.33 -3.66 11.96
CA GLN A 100 17.51 -2.90 10.71
C GLN A 100 17.29 -1.38 10.85
N TYR A 101 16.77 -0.92 12.00
CA TYR A 101 16.55 0.50 12.33
C TYR A 101 17.35 0.99 13.56
N ASP A 102 18.32 0.21 14.06
CA ASP A 102 19.17 0.58 15.22
C ASP A 102 20.02 1.85 15.00
N PHE A 103 20.13 2.32 13.75
CA PHE A 103 20.81 3.57 13.44
C PHE A 103 20.03 4.83 13.90
N ILE A 104 18.76 4.67 14.30
CA ILE A 104 17.88 5.78 14.69
C ILE A 104 18.04 6.06 16.18
N GLU A 105 19.10 6.78 16.54
CA GLU A 105 19.42 7.18 17.91
C GLU A 105 19.81 8.66 17.98
N GLY A 106 19.60 9.28 19.15
CA GLY A 106 19.99 10.67 19.40
C GLY A 106 19.17 11.69 18.59
N ASP A 107 19.77 12.86 18.38
CA ASP A 107 19.13 14.00 17.70
C ASP A 107 18.94 13.71 16.21
N ALA A 108 17.86 14.26 15.64
CA ALA A 108 17.56 14.12 14.22
C ALA A 108 18.67 14.77 13.36
N PRO A 109 19.23 14.05 12.37
CA PRO A 109 20.16 14.64 11.42
C PRO A 109 19.43 15.58 10.46
N ASP A 110 20.16 16.53 9.86
CA ASP A 110 19.61 17.52 8.91
C ASP A 110 18.84 16.90 7.73
N THR A 111 19.13 15.64 7.38
CA THR A 111 18.49 14.86 6.30
C THR A 111 17.20 14.14 6.72
N ALA A 112 16.74 14.33 7.96
CA ALA A 112 15.52 13.75 8.50
C ALA A 112 14.64 14.83 9.10
N ASN A 113 13.34 14.75 8.83
CA ASN A 113 12.37 15.56 9.55
C ASN A 113 12.41 15.18 11.04
N PRO A 114 12.54 16.14 11.98
CA PRO A 114 12.76 15.83 13.40
C PRO A 114 11.54 15.15 14.05
N SER A 115 10.32 15.46 13.58
CA SER A 115 9.10 14.84 14.07
C SER A 115 9.01 13.38 13.61
N LEU A 116 9.32 13.10 12.34
CA LEU A 116 9.40 11.73 11.84
C LEU A 116 10.51 10.93 12.52
N TRP A 117 11.67 11.55 12.76
CA TRP A 117 12.78 10.90 13.48
C TRP A 117 12.34 10.45 14.88
N ARG A 118 11.65 11.31 15.64
CA ARG A 118 11.03 10.95 16.93
C ARG A 118 10.10 9.74 16.79
N GLN A 119 9.19 9.74 15.81
CA GLN A 119 8.28 8.62 15.59
C GLN A 119 9.02 7.33 15.24
N SER A 120 10.06 7.41 14.41
CA SER A 120 10.87 6.26 14.02
C SER A 120 11.64 5.67 15.21
N GLN A 121 12.11 6.50 16.15
CA GLN A 121 12.71 6.03 17.40
C GLN A 121 11.72 5.21 18.24
N LEU A 122 10.47 5.67 18.31
CA LEU A 122 9.41 4.98 19.05
C LEU A 122 9.03 3.66 18.36
N ASN A 123 8.89 3.67 17.03
CA ASN A 123 8.56 2.47 16.25
C ASN A 123 9.67 1.42 16.24
N ALA A 124 10.94 1.81 16.42
CA ALA A 124 12.06 0.87 16.50
C ALA A 124 12.08 0.05 17.80
N LYS A 125 11.25 0.39 18.80
CA LYS A 125 11.18 -0.34 20.09
C LYS A 125 10.46 -1.67 19.92
N HIS A 126 11.23 -2.70 19.62
CA HIS A 126 10.74 -4.07 19.41
C HIS A 126 10.77 -4.94 20.67
N GLY A 127 9.93 -5.97 20.68
CA GLY A 127 9.91 -6.98 21.74
C GLY A 127 8.52 -7.43 22.18
N LEU A 128 8.51 -8.24 23.24
CA LEU A 128 7.35 -8.66 24.00
C LEU A 128 7.13 -7.71 25.17
N PHE A 129 5.90 -7.20 25.29
CA PHE A 129 5.49 -6.26 26.32
C PHE A 129 4.25 -6.78 27.05
N GLN A 130 4.20 -6.62 28.37
CA GLN A 130 2.99 -6.74 29.17
C GLN A 130 2.23 -5.41 29.13
N VAL A 131 1.00 -5.43 28.61
CA VAL A 131 0.13 -4.25 28.59
C VAL A 131 -0.59 -4.10 29.94
N THR A 132 -1.18 -5.19 30.41
CA THR A 132 -1.77 -5.34 31.75
C THR A 132 -1.75 -6.82 32.13
N ASP A 133 -2.20 -7.19 33.33
CA ASP A 133 -2.30 -8.59 33.71
C ASP A 133 -3.21 -9.36 32.74
N GLY A 134 -2.71 -10.46 32.20
CA GLY A 134 -3.42 -11.27 31.19
C GLY A 134 -3.48 -10.69 29.77
N LEU A 135 -2.81 -9.56 29.47
CA LEU A 135 -2.73 -8.98 28.12
C LEU A 135 -1.29 -8.58 27.76
N TYR A 136 -0.79 -9.14 26.65
CA TYR A 136 0.56 -8.94 26.15
C TYR A 136 0.57 -8.55 24.68
N GLN A 137 1.64 -7.92 24.21
CA GLN A 137 1.84 -7.59 22.79
C GLN A 137 3.27 -7.87 22.34
N ILE A 138 3.40 -8.46 21.16
CA ILE A 138 4.62 -8.44 20.36
C ILE A 138 4.55 -7.22 19.45
N ARG A 139 5.59 -6.38 19.48
CA ARG A 139 5.66 -5.14 18.69
C ARG A 139 6.95 -5.08 17.88
N ALA A 140 6.86 -4.44 16.71
CA ALA A 140 7.95 -4.27 15.74
C ALA A 140 8.68 -5.56 15.36
N PHE A 141 7.98 -6.71 15.40
CA PHE A 141 8.39 -7.95 14.72
C PHE A 141 7.90 -7.99 13.26
N ASP A 142 7.04 -7.03 12.90
CA ASP A 142 6.46 -6.78 11.60
C ASP A 142 6.00 -5.30 11.59
N LEU A 143 5.21 -4.91 10.58
CA LEU A 143 4.56 -3.60 10.55
C LEU A 143 3.52 -3.45 11.68
N ALA A 144 2.72 -4.50 11.89
CA ALA A 144 1.69 -4.59 12.92
C ALA A 144 2.22 -5.16 14.23
N ASN A 145 1.38 -5.03 15.26
CA ASN A 145 1.49 -5.70 16.54
C ASN A 145 0.65 -6.98 16.53
N MET A 146 1.08 -7.97 17.30
CA MET A 146 0.27 -9.14 17.61
C MET A 146 -0.02 -9.17 19.11
N SER A 147 -1.29 -9.22 19.48
CA SER A 147 -1.70 -9.19 20.89
C SER A 147 -2.10 -10.57 21.39
N PHE A 148 -1.89 -10.81 22.68
CA PHE A 148 -2.20 -12.07 23.35
C PHE A 148 -3.04 -11.80 24.59
N ILE A 149 -4.25 -12.32 24.61
CA ILE A 149 -5.15 -12.26 25.76
C ILE A 149 -5.21 -13.64 26.39
N ARG A 150 -4.97 -13.72 27.70
CA ARG A 150 -5.06 -14.97 28.45
C ARG A 150 -6.54 -15.37 28.57
N GLY A 151 -6.94 -16.34 27.75
CA GLY A 151 -8.25 -16.97 27.84
C GLY A 151 -8.31 -18.00 28.99
N LYS A 152 -9.42 -18.73 29.08
CA LYS A 152 -9.60 -19.80 30.08
C LYS A 152 -8.73 -21.02 29.81
N THR A 153 -8.58 -21.40 28.53
CA THR A 153 -7.90 -22.64 28.13
C THR A 153 -6.59 -22.40 27.40
N GLY A 154 -6.39 -21.21 26.82
CA GLY A 154 -5.17 -20.87 26.10
C GLY A 154 -4.99 -19.38 25.84
N TRP A 155 -4.26 -19.08 24.77
CA TRP A 155 -4.06 -17.72 24.26
C TRP A 155 -5.07 -17.39 23.17
N ILE A 156 -5.78 -16.28 23.35
CA ILE A 156 -6.52 -15.61 22.28
C ILE A 156 -5.54 -14.67 21.59
N ILE A 157 -5.30 -14.90 20.30
CA ILE A 157 -4.40 -14.06 19.49
C ILE A 157 -5.22 -13.01 18.75
N VAL A 158 -4.75 -11.77 18.75
CA VAL A 158 -5.31 -10.68 17.95
C VAL A 158 -4.26 -10.27 16.94
N ASP A 159 -4.66 -10.29 15.66
CA ASP A 159 -3.88 -9.85 14.51
C ASP A 159 -2.50 -10.53 14.37
N PRO A 160 -2.43 -11.77 13.83
CA PRO A 160 -1.18 -12.53 13.73
C PRO A 160 -0.24 -12.03 12.62
N LEU A 161 0.07 -10.73 12.55
CA LEU A 161 1.10 -10.12 11.70
C LEU A 161 0.94 -10.38 10.19
N THR A 162 1.92 -9.92 9.40
CA THR A 162 1.92 -10.07 7.93
C THR A 162 2.34 -11.45 7.47
N ALA A 163 3.18 -12.15 8.24
CA ALA A 163 3.79 -13.40 7.79
C ALA A 163 3.80 -14.49 8.86
N ASN A 164 3.69 -15.75 8.41
CA ASN A 164 3.70 -16.92 9.30
C ASN A 164 4.97 -16.98 10.16
N GLU A 165 6.10 -16.62 9.59
CA GLU A 165 7.40 -16.61 10.26
C GLU A 165 7.42 -15.61 11.44
N THR A 166 6.92 -14.39 11.23
CA THR A 166 6.93 -13.34 12.26
C THR A 166 5.93 -13.66 13.37
N ALA A 167 4.75 -14.16 13.01
CA ALA A 167 3.73 -14.60 13.95
C ALA A 167 4.21 -15.79 14.81
N ALA A 168 4.82 -16.79 14.19
CA ALA A 168 5.38 -17.95 14.90
C ALA A 168 6.49 -17.54 15.88
N ALA A 169 7.38 -16.62 15.48
CA ALA A 169 8.44 -16.11 16.35
C ALA A 169 7.89 -15.35 17.57
N GLY A 170 6.86 -14.51 17.36
CA GLY A 170 6.20 -13.79 18.44
C GLY A 170 5.49 -14.72 19.44
N LEU A 171 4.76 -15.72 18.95
CA LEU A 171 4.09 -16.72 19.79
C LEU A 171 5.11 -17.58 20.56
N ALA A 172 6.21 -17.97 19.92
CA ALA A 172 7.28 -18.72 20.59
C ALA A 172 7.90 -17.91 21.74
N LEU A 173 8.17 -16.62 21.53
CA LEU A 173 8.71 -15.74 22.57
C LEU A 173 7.74 -15.57 23.75
N LEU A 174 6.43 -15.41 23.48
CA LEU A 174 5.41 -15.38 24.52
C LEU A 174 5.41 -16.66 25.35
N ARG A 175 5.38 -17.83 24.69
CA ARG A 175 5.35 -19.13 25.37
C ARG A 175 6.59 -19.37 26.23
N GLU A 176 7.75 -18.94 25.76
CA GLU A 176 9.00 -19.06 26.50
C GLU A 176 9.04 -18.16 27.75
N LYS A 177 8.60 -16.91 27.62
CA LYS A 177 8.79 -15.89 28.68
C LYS A 177 7.61 -15.75 29.63
N VAL A 178 6.40 -16.15 29.22
CA VAL A 178 5.16 -15.94 29.98
C VAL A 178 4.53 -17.28 30.38
N GLU A 179 3.94 -18.01 29.44
CA GLU A 179 3.27 -19.29 29.71
C GLU A 179 3.12 -20.11 28.41
N ASP A 180 3.56 -21.37 28.42
CA ASP A 180 3.43 -22.29 27.29
C ASP A 180 2.02 -22.89 27.23
N LEU A 181 1.14 -22.28 26.43
CA LEU A 181 -0.25 -22.69 26.24
C LEU A 181 -0.63 -22.78 24.76
N PRO A 182 -1.64 -23.59 24.42
CA PRO A 182 -2.17 -23.63 23.06
C PRO A 182 -2.84 -22.30 22.68
N VAL A 183 -2.99 -22.08 21.38
CA VAL A 183 -3.85 -21.02 20.85
C VAL A 183 -5.29 -21.51 20.95
N SER A 184 -6.16 -20.75 21.63
CA SER A 184 -7.56 -21.12 21.85
C SER A 184 -8.53 -20.33 20.96
N ALA A 185 -8.12 -19.16 20.48
CA ALA A 185 -8.86 -18.37 19.50
C ALA A 185 -7.95 -17.40 18.75
N VAL A 186 -8.41 -16.93 17.59
CA VAL A 186 -7.81 -15.86 16.80
C VAL A 186 -8.88 -14.82 16.50
N ILE A 187 -8.51 -13.54 16.58
CA ILE A 187 -9.34 -12.40 16.19
C ILE A 187 -8.59 -11.64 15.11
N PHE A 188 -9.23 -11.46 13.95
CA PHE A 188 -8.81 -10.50 12.95
C PHE A 188 -9.60 -9.21 13.17
N THR A 189 -8.92 -8.13 13.50
CA THR A 189 -9.59 -6.85 13.68
C THR A 189 -10.12 -6.32 12.36
N HIS A 190 -9.41 -6.53 11.26
CA HIS A 190 -9.85 -6.03 9.95
C HIS A 190 -9.15 -6.69 8.76
N SER A 191 -9.56 -6.29 7.56
CA SER A 191 -9.26 -6.95 6.29
C SER A 191 -7.89 -6.63 5.66
N HIS A 192 -6.92 -6.04 6.37
CA HIS A 192 -5.57 -5.77 5.84
C HIS A 192 -4.56 -6.89 6.17
N VAL A 193 -3.62 -7.11 5.25
CA VAL A 193 -2.73 -8.29 5.23
C VAL A 193 -1.83 -8.43 6.45
N ASP A 194 -1.45 -7.31 7.06
CA ASP A 194 -0.61 -7.26 8.25
C ASP A 194 -1.33 -7.70 9.54
N HIS A 195 -2.63 -7.99 9.45
CA HIS A 195 -3.47 -8.40 10.58
C HIS A 195 -4.01 -9.82 10.47
N PHE A 196 -3.78 -10.51 9.35
CA PHE A 196 -4.18 -11.92 9.20
C PHE A 196 -3.10 -12.79 8.53
N GLY A 197 -2.12 -12.15 7.86
CA GLY A 197 -1.17 -12.79 6.97
C GLY A 197 -0.36 -13.90 7.63
N GLY A 198 -0.08 -13.81 8.93
CA GLY A 198 0.64 -14.84 9.68
C GLY A 198 -0.21 -15.85 10.42
N VAL A 199 -1.52 -15.98 10.13
CA VAL A 199 -2.40 -16.91 10.85
C VAL A 199 -1.88 -18.36 10.84
N LYS A 200 -1.30 -18.84 9.73
CA LYS A 200 -0.73 -20.21 9.67
C LYS A 200 0.62 -20.34 10.39
N GLY A 201 1.14 -19.25 10.95
CA GLY A 201 2.25 -19.24 11.91
C GLY A 201 1.80 -19.55 13.34
N VAL A 202 0.51 -19.38 13.64
CA VAL A 202 -0.05 -19.56 14.99
C VAL A 202 -1.08 -20.68 15.08
N LEU A 203 -1.67 -21.08 13.95
CA LEU A 203 -2.58 -22.22 13.82
C LEU A 203 -2.12 -23.16 12.69
N THR A 204 -2.36 -24.45 12.90
CA THR A 204 -2.19 -25.47 11.86
C THR A 204 -3.45 -25.61 11.00
N GLU A 205 -3.31 -26.17 9.79
CA GLU A 205 -4.46 -26.46 8.93
C GLU A 205 -5.45 -27.44 9.56
N GLU A 206 -4.96 -28.38 10.39
CA GLU A 206 -5.81 -29.32 11.12
C GLU A 206 -6.65 -28.60 12.19
N GLU A 207 -6.06 -27.66 12.94
CA GLU A 207 -6.78 -26.86 13.94
C GLU A 207 -7.86 -26.00 13.29
N ILE A 208 -7.53 -25.34 12.17
CA ILE A 208 -8.47 -24.56 11.37
C ILE A 208 -9.61 -25.45 10.87
N ALA A 209 -9.30 -26.57 10.20
CA ALA A 209 -10.29 -27.47 9.61
C ALA A 209 -11.17 -28.15 10.66
N SER A 210 -10.69 -28.31 11.89
CA SER A 210 -11.47 -28.91 12.98
C SER A 210 -12.65 -28.03 13.42
N GLY A 211 -12.59 -26.71 13.17
CA GLY A 211 -13.59 -25.75 13.62
C GLY A 211 -13.66 -25.55 15.14
N ASN A 212 -12.72 -26.12 15.91
CA ASN A 212 -12.72 -26.04 17.37
C ASN A 212 -12.11 -24.74 17.92
N VAL A 213 -11.22 -24.10 17.14
CA VAL A 213 -10.63 -22.80 17.47
C VAL A 213 -11.57 -21.71 16.96
N GLN A 214 -11.97 -20.78 17.83
CA GLN A 214 -12.79 -19.64 17.41
C GLN A 214 -11.91 -18.69 16.56
N ILE A 215 -12.37 -18.37 15.35
CA ILE A 215 -11.74 -17.40 14.45
C ILE A 215 -12.76 -16.30 14.22
N VAL A 216 -12.52 -15.15 14.83
CA VAL A 216 -13.43 -14.00 14.85
C VAL A 216 -12.98 -12.99 13.80
N ALA A 217 -13.92 -12.47 13.01
CA ALA A 217 -13.65 -11.39 12.07
C ALA A 217 -14.90 -10.54 11.82
N PRO A 218 -14.76 -9.30 11.31
CA PRO A 218 -15.90 -8.49 10.89
C PRO A 218 -16.60 -9.11 9.67
N GLU A 219 -17.87 -8.76 9.48
CA GLU A 219 -18.62 -9.06 8.26
C GLU A 219 -17.83 -8.60 7.02
N HIS A 220 -17.90 -9.38 5.94
CA HIS A 220 -17.17 -9.14 4.67
C HIS A 220 -15.63 -9.21 4.75
N PHE A 221 -15.03 -9.58 5.89
CA PHE A 221 -13.57 -9.70 6.05
C PHE A 221 -12.90 -10.40 4.87
N PHE A 222 -13.32 -11.62 4.55
CA PHE A 222 -12.67 -12.44 3.54
C PHE A 222 -12.81 -11.82 2.13
N GLU A 223 -13.98 -11.28 1.81
CA GLU A 223 -14.27 -10.64 0.52
C GLU A 223 -13.41 -9.39 0.30
N GLU A 224 -13.31 -8.52 1.30
CA GLU A 224 -12.55 -7.27 1.20
C GLU A 224 -11.03 -7.53 1.25
N SER A 225 -10.55 -8.49 2.04
CA SER A 225 -9.15 -8.91 2.03
C SER A 225 -8.71 -9.43 0.66
N VAL A 226 -9.57 -10.17 -0.03
CA VAL A 226 -9.27 -10.67 -1.37
C VAL A 226 -9.37 -9.56 -2.42
N ASN A 227 -10.44 -8.76 -2.39
CA ASN A 227 -10.68 -7.70 -3.39
C ASN A 227 -9.54 -6.70 -3.43
N GLU A 228 -9.04 -6.28 -2.27
CA GLU A 228 -7.95 -5.33 -2.19
C GLU A 228 -6.62 -5.93 -2.67
N ASN A 229 -6.28 -7.13 -2.21
CA ASN A 229 -4.95 -7.71 -2.46
C ASN A 229 -4.80 -8.37 -3.85
N LEU A 230 -5.90 -8.78 -4.48
CA LEU A 230 -5.89 -9.53 -5.74
C LEU A 230 -6.31 -8.68 -6.95
N MET A 231 -7.50 -8.07 -6.94
CA MET A 231 -8.08 -7.43 -8.13
C MET A 231 -7.25 -6.25 -8.65
N ALA A 232 -6.73 -5.45 -7.73
CA ALA A 232 -5.81 -4.35 -8.02
C ALA A 232 -4.36 -4.66 -7.60
N GLY A 233 -4.08 -5.93 -7.26
CA GLY A 233 -2.87 -6.35 -6.57
C GLY A 233 -1.56 -5.95 -7.26
N ASN A 234 -1.45 -6.11 -8.58
CA ASN A 234 -0.21 -5.76 -9.30
C ASN A 234 0.12 -4.25 -9.18
N GLN A 235 -0.89 -3.40 -9.39
CA GLN A 235 -0.73 -1.94 -9.30
C GLN A 235 -0.45 -1.51 -7.85
N MET A 236 -1.21 -2.05 -6.90
CA MET A 236 -1.07 -1.72 -5.49
C MET A 236 0.28 -2.14 -4.94
N SER A 237 0.72 -3.37 -5.19
CA SER A 237 1.98 -3.92 -4.65
C SER A 237 3.21 -3.23 -5.24
N ARG A 238 3.17 -2.87 -6.53
CA ARG A 238 4.24 -2.05 -7.13
C ARG A 238 4.29 -0.65 -6.50
N ARG A 239 3.16 0.01 -6.25
CA ARG A 239 3.13 1.31 -5.54
C ARG A 239 3.52 1.18 -4.07
N ALA A 240 3.18 0.07 -3.42
CA ALA A 240 3.60 -0.22 -2.05
C ALA A 240 5.13 -0.33 -1.91
N SER A 241 5.84 -0.78 -2.97
CA SER A 241 7.31 -0.78 -2.98
C SER A 241 7.91 0.63 -2.77
N TYR A 242 7.24 1.68 -3.27
CA TYR A 242 7.59 3.07 -2.98
C TYR A 242 7.14 3.48 -1.58
N MET A 243 5.90 3.15 -1.19
CA MET A 243 5.31 3.54 0.11
C MET A 243 6.14 3.05 1.30
N TYR A 244 6.64 1.82 1.23
CA TYR A 244 7.43 1.18 2.30
C TYR A 244 8.94 1.31 2.08
N GLY A 245 9.38 1.95 0.98
CA GLY A 245 10.80 2.20 0.72
C GLY A 245 11.61 0.91 0.60
N ASN A 246 11.04 -0.13 0.00
CA ASN A 246 11.67 -1.47 -0.08
C ASN A 246 12.98 -1.46 -0.88
N VAL A 247 13.15 -0.48 -1.77
CA VAL A 247 14.36 -0.27 -2.58
C VAL A 247 15.38 0.67 -1.92
N LEU A 248 15.05 1.24 -0.76
CA LEU A 248 15.87 2.23 -0.07
C LEU A 248 16.71 1.58 1.03
N ASP A 249 17.92 2.10 1.19
CA ASP A 249 18.78 1.73 2.31
C ASP A 249 18.17 2.19 3.64
N LYS A 250 18.36 1.40 4.70
CA LYS A 250 17.97 1.78 6.06
C LYS A 250 19.05 2.71 6.63
N SER A 251 18.83 4.02 6.50
CA SER A 251 19.83 5.05 6.85
C SER A 251 19.20 6.44 7.00
N PRO A 252 19.91 7.43 7.61
CA PRO A 252 19.45 8.81 7.70
C PRO A 252 19.11 9.51 6.37
N THR A 253 19.68 9.03 5.27
CA THR A 253 19.44 9.53 3.90
C THR A 253 18.48 8.64 3.11
N GLY A 254 18.07 7.51 3.67
CA GLY A 254 17.16 6.53 3.07
C GLY A 254 15.83 6.46 3.82
N THR A 255 15.23 5.27 3.92
CA THR A 255 13.97 5.10 4.64
C THR A 255 14.20 5.11 6.16
N LEU A 256 13.26 5.74 6.87
CA LEU A 256 13.20 5.79 8.34
C LEU A 256 12.05 4.92 8.87
N GLY A 257 11.45 4.11 8.02
CA GLY A 257 10.24 3.35 8.28
C GLY A 257 8.99 3.98 7.66
N SER A 258 7.82 3.52 8.11
CA SER A 258 6.52 3.92 7.54
C SER A 258 5.71 4.86 8.45
N GLY A 259 6.20 5.22 9.62
CA GLY A 259 5.47 6.09 10.56
C GLY A 259 4.40 5.36 11.39
N LEU A 260 3.65 4.43 10.79
CA LEU A 260 2.74 3.51 11.49
C LEU A 260 3.48 2.34 12.17
N GLY A 261 4.63 1.97 11.60
CA GLY A 261 5.57 1.00 12.13
C GLY A 261 6.92 1.13 11.41
N THR A 262 7.76 0.10 11.52
CA THR A 262 9.06 0.09 10.85
C THR A 262 8.93 -0.27 9.37
N THR A 263 8.61 -1.51 9.03
CA THR A 263 8.45 -1.99 7.64
C THR A 263 7.63 -3.28 7.61
N THR A 264 7.17 -3.69 6.43
CA THR A 264 6.51 -4.99 6.22
C THR A 264 7.52 -6.13 6.21
N SER A 265 7.15 -7.30 6.75
CA SER A 265 7.94 -8.52 6.59
C SER A 265 7.89 -9.10 5.17
N ALA A 266 8.91 -9.90 4.83
CA ALA A 266 9.06 -10.55 3.53
C ALA A 266 8.87 -12.08 3.62
N GLY A 267 7.98 -12.51 4.52
CA GLY A 267 7.68 -13.92 4.77
C GLY A 267 6.48 -14.45 3.97
N THR A 268 5.94 -15.57 4.43
CA THR A 268 4.82 -16.28 3.80
C THR A 268 3.49 -15.72 4.31
N VAL A 269 2.70 -15.15 3.38
CA VAL A 269 1.34 -14.65 3.65
C VAL A 269 0.32 -15.78 3.50
N SER A 270 -0.58 -15.89 4.48
CA SER A 270 -1.68 -16.86 4.57
C SER A 270 -3.01 -16.18 4.91
N ILE A 271 -4.12 -16.89 4.75
CA ILE A 271 -5.46 -16.44 5.14
C ILE A 271 -6.30 -17.65 5.54
N THR A 272 -7.34 -17.42 6.34
CA THR A 272 -8.34 -18.44 6.68
C THR A 272 -9.71 -17.81 6.86
N GLU A 273 -10.77 -18.59 6.68
CA GLU A 273 -12.14 -18.12 6.89
C GLU A 273 -12.45 -18.00 8.38
N PRO A 274 -13.18 -16.95 8.81
CA PRO A 274 -13.70 -16.85 10.15
C PRO A 274 -14.84 -17.85 10.37
N ASN A 275 -15.02 -18.30 11.61
CA ASN A 275 -16.17 -19.11 12.03
C ASN A 275 -17.07 -18.40 13.06
N LEU A 276 -16.71 -17.17 13.43
CA LEU A 276 -17.54 -16.24 14.20
C LEU A 276 -17.49 -14.86 13.54
N THR A 277 -18.62 -14.40 13.03
CA THR A 277 -18.73 -13.11 12.35
C THR A 277 -19.31 -12.05 13.28
N ILE A 278 -18.72 -10.85 13.24
CA ILE A 278 -19.25 -9.65 13.90
C ILE A 278 -19.90 -8.75 12.85
N ASP A 279 -21.22 -8.55 12.93
CA ASP A 279 -22.00 -7.85 11.90
C ASP A 279 -22.77 -6.61 12.42
N HIS A 280 -22.78 -6.35 13.73
CA HIS A 280 -23.44 -5.17 14.30
C HIS A 280 -22.77 -4.61 15.57
N SER A 281 -23.12 -3.36 15.89
CA SER A 281 -22.64 -2.64 17.08
C SER A 281 -23.77 -2.37 18.08
N PRO A 282 -23.60 -2.69 19.38
CA PRO A 282 -22.58 -3.58 19.93
C PRO A 282 -22.98 -5.06 19.75
N GLN A 283 -22.00 -5.91 19.50
CA GLN A 283 -22.19 -7.38 19.55
C GLN A 283 -21.39 -7.94 20.73
N LYS A 284 -22.03 -8.78 21.56
CA LYS A 284 -21.38 -9.37 22.73
C LYS A 284 -21.10 -10.83 22.47
N GLU A 285 -19.84 -11.23 22.60
CA GLU A 285 -19.42 -12.61 22.43
C GLU A 285 -18.55 -13.05 23.60
N THR A 286 -18.47 -14.37 23.80
CA THR A 286 -17.50 -14.99 24.71
C THR A 286 -16.47 -15.73 23.88
N VAL A 287 -15.20 -15.34 24.01
CA VAL A 287 -14.07 -15.96 23.31
C VAL A 287 -13.17 -16.61 24.35
N ASP A 288 -13.03 -17.93 24.31
CA ASP A 288 -12.33 -18.74 25.33
C ASP A 288 -12.64 -18.32 26.79
N GLY A 289 -13.91 -18.09 27.10
CA GLY A 289 -14.38 -17.72 28.45
C GLY A 289 -14.17 -16.24 28.85
N ILE A 290 -13.69 -15.40 27.94
CA ILE A 290 -13.56 -13.95 28.12
C ILE A 290 -14.74 -13.25 27.43
N GLU A 291 -15.51 -12.47 28.18
CA GLU A 291 -16.57 -11.64 27.61
C GLU A 291 -15.96 -10.44 26.87
N MET A 292 -16.38 -10.22 25.63
CA MET A 292 -15.95 -9.12 24.78
C MET A 292 -17.17 -8.41 24.19
N VAL A 293 -17.07 -7.08 24.10
CA VAL A 293 -18.09 -6.22 23.46
C VAL A 293 -17.48 -5.62 22.20
N PHE A 294 -17.87 -6.15 21.04
CA PHE A 294 -17.40 -5.73 19.74
C PHE A 294 -18.19 -4.52 19.21
N LEU A 295 -17.47 -3.64 18.50
CA LEU A 295 -18.02 -2.57 17.68
C LEU A 295 -17.61 -2.83 16.23
N HIS A 296 -18.58 -3.07 15.36
CA HIS A 296 -18.42 -3.15 13.91
C HIS A 296 -18.25 -1.73 13.32
N THR A 297 -17.13 -1.47 12.65
CA THR A 297 -16.72 -0.13 12.17
C THR A 297 -16.34 -0.08 10.68
N PRO A 298 -17.19 -0.60 9.76
CA PRO A 298 -16.84 -0.69 8.34
C PRO A 298 -16.71 0.68 7.67
N GLY A 299 -15.76 0.79 6.74
CA GLY A 299 -15.57 1.97 5.87
C GLY A 299 -14.78 3.13 6.49
N ALA A 300 -14.21 2.91 7.67
CA ALA A 300 -13.27 3.82 8.33
C ALA A 300 -11.82 3.46 7.96
N GLU A 301 -11.02 2.79 8.78
CA GLU A 301 -9.67 2.39 8.37
C GLU A 301 -9.76 1.30 7.28
N ALA A 302 -10.52 0.24 7.50
CA ALA A 302 -10.77 -0.80 6.49
C ALA A 302 -12.24 -0.88 6.06
N PRO A 303 -12.53 -1.49 4.89
CA PRO A 303 -13.89 -1.80 4.50
C PRO A 303 -14.62 -2.73 5.49
N ALA A 304 -13.89 -3.66 6.11
CA ALA A 304 -14.37 -4.58 7.14
C ALA A 304 -13.45 -4.49 8.35
N GLU A 305 -13.95 -3.94 9.46
CA GLU A 305 -13.17 -3.66 10.68
C GLU A 305 -14.02 -3.73 11.94
N LEU A 306 -13.38 -4.07 13.06
CA LEU A 306 -13.98 -4.03 14.38
C LEU A 306 -13.01 -3.51 15.45
N MET A 307 -13.57 -2.86 16.47
CA MET A 307 -12.93 -2.65 17.78
C MET A 307 -13.59 -3.56 18.82
N PHE A 308 -12.96 -3.76 19.98
CA PHE A 308 -13.63 -4.48 21.07
C PHE A 308 -13.18 -4.08 22.47
N TYR A 309 -14.11 -4.13 23.42
CA TYR A 309 -13.88 -3.90 24.84
C TYR A 309 -13.89 -5.19 25.64
N ILE A 310 -12.94 -5.36 26.57
CA ILE A 310 -12.84 -6.47 27.51
C ILE A 310 -13.17 -5.94 28.93
N PRO A 311 -14.39 -6.12 29.45
CA PRO A 311 -14.80 -5.53 30.72
C PRO A 311 -13.97 -6.00 31.92
N SER A 312 -13.56 -7.28 31.94
CA SER A 312 -12.75 -7.84 33.04
C SER A 312 -11.36 -7.21 33.15
N LEU A 313 -10.81 -6.70 32.04
CA LEU A 313 -9.51 -6.03 31.97
C LEU A 313 -9.63 -4.50 31.95
N LYS A 314 -10.84 -3.97 31.75
CA LYS A 314 -11.10 -2.56 31.42
C LYS A 314 -10.24 -2.07 30.25
N ALA A 315 -10.06 -2.94 29.27
CA ALA A 315 -9.16 -2.73 28.15
C ALA A 315 -9.96 -2.66 26.84
N LEU A 316 -9.68 -1.65 26.01
CA LEU A 316 -10.21 -1.55 24.65
C LEU A 316 -9.11 -1.87 23.64
N CYS A 317 -9.38 -2.83 22.75
CA CYS A 317 -8.66 -2.95 21.49
C CYS A 317 -9.25 -1.93 20.51
N GLN A 318 -8.44 -0.93 20.16
CA GLN A 318 -8.79 0.15 19.26
C GLN A 318 -8.53 -0.19 17.77
N ALA A 319 -8.15 -1.44 17.47
CA ALA A 319 -7.76 -1.91 16.15
C ALA A 319 -6.77 -0.94 15.49
N GLU A 320 -7.11 -0.45 14.29
CA GLU A 320 -6.36 0.58 13.57
C GLU A 320 -7.18 1.89 13.44
N GLU A 321 -8.28 2.02 14.18
CA GLU A 321 -9.14 3.22 14.22
C GLU A 321 -8.50 4.35 15.04
N ILE A 322 -7.70 4.04 16.06
CA ILE A 322 -7.06 5.03 16.93
C ILE A 322 -5.57 4.71 17.00
N ASN A 323 -4.73 5.64 16.60
CA ASN A 323 -3.29 5.43 16.50
C ASN A 323 -2.50 6.60 17.12
N HIS A 324 -1.19 6.41 17.27
CA HIS A 324 -0.24 7.49 17.55
C HIS A 324 0.26 8.17 16.26
N THR A 325 -0.65 8.35 15.29
CA THR A 325 -0.48 9.09 14.03
C THR A 325 -1.84 9.48 13.45
N LEU A 326 -1.91 10.53 12.63
CA LEU A 326 -2.97 10.68 11.64
C LEU A 326 -2.84 9.54 10.62
N HIS A 327 -3.92 8.80 10.41
CA HIS A 327 -3.97 7.69 9.46
C HIS A 327 -4.44 8.13 8.07
N ASN A 328 -4.27 7.27 7.09
CA ASN A 328 -4.69 7.50 5.72
C ASN A 328 -6.22 7.44 5.60
N LEU A 329 -6.84 8.51 5.11
CA LEU A 329 -8.15 8.48 4.47
C LEU A 329 -8.06 8.03 3.00
N TYR A 330 -6.85 8.03 2.45
CA TYR A 330 -6.49 7.36 1.20
C TYR A 330 -5.03 6.91 1.25
N THR A 331 -4.80 5.59 1.24
CA THR A 331 -3.43 5.07 1.21
C THR A 331 -2.78 5.31 -0.16
N LEU A 332 -1.53 5.79 -0.17
CA LEU A 332 -0.81 6.11 -1.40
C LEU A 332 -0.43 4.87 -2.23
N ARG A 333 -0.46 3.66 -1.66
CA ARG A 333 -0.38 2.42 -2.48
C ARG A 333 -1.58 2.25 -3.40
N GLY A 334 -2.69 2.93 -3.10
CA GLY A 334 -3.94 2.94 -3.85
C GLY A 334 -4.97 2.01 -3.22
N ALA A 335 -6.11 2.55 -2.84
CA ALA A 335 -7.28 1.81 -2.34
C ALA A 335 -8.57 2.61 -2.60
N LYS A 336 -9.72 2.04 -2.22
CA LYS A 336 -10.96 2.82 -2.07
C LYS A 336 -10.72 3.94 -1.05
N VAL A 337 -11.36 5.09 -1.25
CA VAL A 337 -11.28 6.20 -0.30
C VAL A 337 -12.10 5.87 0.95
N ARG A 338 -11.57 6.23 2.11
CA ARG A 338 -12.15 6.01 3.44
C ARG A 338 -12.93 7.23 3.92
N SER A 339 -13.87 7.03 4.84
CA SER A 339 -14.74 8.11 5.32
C SER A 339 -14.26 8.67 6.66
N GLY A 340 -13.73 9.90 6.67
CA GLY A 340 -13.36 10.59 7.91
C GLY A 340 -14.57 10.88 8.82
N LEU A 341 -15.78 10.97 8.25
CA LEU A 341 -17.01 11.15 9.02
C LEU A 341 -17.42 9.88 9.77
N LEU A 342 -17.37 8.71 9.12
CA LEU A 342 -17.70 7.44 9.76
C LEU A 342 -16.68 7.15 10.87
N TRP A 343 -15.39 7.28 10.54
CA TRP A 343 -14.28 7.10 11.45
C TRP A 343 -14.45 7.93 12.75
N SER A 344 -14.69 9.23 12.61
CA SER A 344 -14.95 10.11 13.75
C SER A 344 -16.16 9.66 14.58
N LYS A 345 -17.24 9.19 13.94
CA LYS A 345 -18.43 8.71 14.65
C LYS A 345 -18.18 7.42 15.41
N TYR A 346 -17.40 6.50 14.87
CA TYR A 346 -17.05 5.25 15.57
C TYR A 346 -16.21 5.54 16.81
N ILE A 347 -15.19 6.41 16.71
CA ILE A 347 -14.42 6.85 17.89
C ILE A 347 -15.33 7.55 18.92
N HIS A 348 -16.26 8.39 18.46
CA HIS A 348 -17.22 9.03 19.35
C HIS A 348 -18.12 8.02 20.07
N GLU A 349 -18.63 7.03 19.36
CA GLU A 349 -19.44 5.96 19.95
C GLU A 349 -18.65 5.17 20.99
N THR A 350 -17.37 4.87 20.73
CA THR A 350 -16.47 4.23 21.69
C THR A 350 -16.31 5.06 22.97
N ILE A 351 -16.11 6.37 22.84
CA ILE A 351 -16.03 7.30 23.99
C ILE A 351 -17.33 7.24 24.81
N GLU A 352 -18.50 7.37 24.17
CA GLU A 352 -19.79 7.38 24.88
C GLU A 352 -20.10 6.05 25.58
N ARG A 353 -19.62 4.92 25.03
CA ARG A 353 -19.89 3.59 25.59
C ARG A 353 -18.94 3.19 26.70
N PHE A 354 -17.66 3.49 26.55
CA PHE A 354 -16.60 2.92 27.38
C PHE A 354 -15.71 3.96 28.07
N GLY A 355 -15.89 5.24 27.72
CA GLY A 355 -15.07 6.35 28.20
C GLY A 355 -15.07 6.52 29.71
N ASP A 356 -16.13 6.12 30.43
CA ASP A 356 -16.19 6.21 31.89
C ASP A 356 -15.46 5.06 32.62
N ASP A 357 -15.18 3.95 31.93
CA ASP A 357 -14.68 2.72 32.57
C ASP A 357 -13.27 2.32 32.11
N VAL A 358 -12.91 2.62 30.85
CA VAL A 358 -11.66 2.19 30.24
C VAL A 358 -10.43 2.64 31.03
N GLN A 359 -9.47 1.73 31.21
CA GLN A 359 -8.18 1.97 31.88
C GLN A 359 -6.97 1.69 30.99
N VAL A 360 -7.18 0.93 29.90
CA VAL A 360 -6.14 0.55 28.93
C VAL A 360 -6.72 0.68 27.53
N SER A 361 -6.03 1.39 26.64
CA SER A 361 -6.31 1.41 25.20
C SER A 361 -5.10 0.85 24.47
N PHE A 362 -5.28 -0.24 23.72
CA PHE A 362 -4.23 -0.89 22.94
C PHE A 362 -4.72 -1.13 21.51
N GLY A 363 -3.82 -1.27 20.55
CA GLY A 363 -4.19 -1.43 19.14
C GLY A 363 -3.23 -2.29 18.36
N SER A 364 -3.54 -2.44 17.08
CA SER A 364 -2.80 -3.29 16.14
C SER A 364 -1.52 -2.64 15.63
N HIS A 365 -1.27 -1.37 15.97
CA HIS A 365 0.01 -0.67 15.77
C HIS A 365 0.37 0.17 16.99
N HIS A 366 1.62 0.68 17.01
CA HIS A 366 2.17 1.54 18.07
C HIS A 366 2.13 0.94 19.49
N TRP A 367 2.11 1.79 20.52
CA TRP A 367 2.07 1.42 21.93
C TRP A 367 0.70 1.70 22.57
N PRO A 368 0.37 1.05 23.69
CA PRO A 368 -0.84 1.35 24.44
C PRO A 368 -0.82 2.73 25.13
N THR A 369 -2.01 3.19 25.52
CA THR A 369 -2.23 4.33 26.42
C THR A 369 -2.92 3.83 27.69
N TRP A 370 -2.52 4.35 28.86
CA TRP A 370 -3.03 3.92 30.17
C TRP A 370 -3.60 5.07 30.96
N GLY A 371 -4.64 4.77 31.75
CA GLY A 371 -5.31 5.75 32.58
C GLY A 371 -6.43 6.45 31.81
N ASN A 372 -7.60 6.52 32.43
CA ASN A 372 -8.82 6.98 31.79
C ASN A 372 -8.71 8.38 31.15
N GLU A 373 -8.09 9.33 31.86
CA GLU A 373 -7.92 10.72 31.40
C GLU A 373 -7.04 10.83 30.15
N GLU A 374 -5.91 10.12 30.12
CA GLU A 374 -4.99 10.10 28.98
C GLU A 374 -5.64 9.41 27.76
N ILE A 375 -6.37 8.33 27.99
CA ILE A 375 -7.12 7.62 26.95
C ILE A 375 -8.19 8.53 26.34
N LEU A 376 -8.98 9.23 27.17
CA LEU A 376 -10.00 10.15 26.68
C LEU A 376 -9.39 11.34 25.94
N THR A 377 -8.20 11.80 26.35
CA THR A 377 -7.46 12.86 25.66
C THR A 377 -7.05 12.40 24.26
N LEU A 378 -6.43 11.21 24.14
CA LEU A 378 -6.07 10.61 22.85
C LEU A 378 -7.30 10.40 21.95
N TRP A 379 -8.33 9.73 22.46
CA TRP A 379 -9.53 9.41 21.68
C TRP A 379 -10.27 10.66 21.21
N THR A 380 -10.36 11.68 22.06
CA THR A 380 -10.98 12.96 21.71
C THR A 380 -10.20 13.66 20.60
N ALA A 381 -8.86 13.70 20.70
CA ALA A 381 -8.01 14.31 19.69
C ALA A 381 -8.11 13.60 18.33
N GLN A 382 -8.13 12.26 18.33
CA GLN A 382 -8.31 11.43 17.13
C GLN A 382 -9.70 11.57 16.51
N ARG A 383 -10.77 11.54 17.33
CA ARG A 383 -12.15 11.83 16.88
C ARG A 383 -12.24 13.17 16.14
N ASP A 384 -11.62 14.19 16.73
CA ASP A 384 -11.76 15.57 16.29
C ASP A 384 -10.91 15.87 15.04
N VAL A 385 -9.73 15.25 14.88
CA VAL A 385 -8.91 15.46 13.67
C VAL A 385 -9.58 14.90 12.42
N TYR A 386 -10.15 13.69 12.46
CA TYR A 386 -10.90 13.14 11.33
C TYR A 386 -12.14 13.97 11.03
N ARG A 387 -12.88 14.41 12.07
CA ARG A 387 -14.04 15.27 11.90
C ARG A 387 -13.68 16.59 11.25
N TYR A 388 -12.59 17.21 11.70
CA TYR A 388 -12.15 18.50 11.21
C TYR A 388 -11.73 18.42 9.74
N ILE A 389 -10.90 17.44 9.37
CA ILE A 389 -10.48 17.20 7.98
C ILE A 389 -11.70 17.02 7.09
N HIS A 390 -12.66 16.18 7.50
CA HIS A 390 -13.90 15.97 6.75
C HIS A 390 -14.73 17.26 6.62
N ASP A 391 -15.14 17.88 7.74
CA ASP A 391 -16.08 18.99 7.74
C ASP A 391 -15.51 20.24 7.07
N GLN A 392 -14.23 20.55 7.30
CA GLN A 392 -13.59 21.71 6.68
C GLN A 392 -13.33 21.50 5.19
N THR A 393 -13.05 20.27 4.75
CA THR A 393 -12.96 19.95 3.33
C THR A 393 -14.29 20.24 2.64
N LEU A 394 -15.40 19.72 3.18
CA LEU A 394 -16.72 19.97 2.59
C LEU A 394 -17.16 21.43 2.69
N ARG A 395 -16.85 22.12 3.79
CA ARG A 395 -17.15 23.55 3.91
C ARG A 395 -16.43 24.36 2.84
N LEU A 396 -15.13 24.12 2.61
CA LEU A 396 -14.36 24.82 1.58
C LEU A 396 -14.78 24.41 0.17
N ALA A 397 -15.10 23.13 -0.07
CA ALA A 397 -15.66 22.70 -1.35
C ALA A 397 -16.99 23.41 -1.67
N ASN A 398 -17.85 23.61 -0.68
CA ASN A 398 -19.08 24.40 -0.82
C ASN A 398 -18.83 25.91 -1.09
N HIS A 399 -17.62 26.41 -0.84
CA HIS A 399 -17.19 27.74 -1.27
C HIS A 399 -16.61 27.76 -2.71
N GLY A 400 -16.55 26.61 -3.37
CA GLY A 400 -16.09 26.47 -4.75
C GLY A 400 -14.61 26.11 -4.91
N TYR A 401 -13.90 25.80 -3.82
CA TYR A 401 -12.51 25.35 -3.88
C TYR A 401 -12.42 23.87 -4.27
N ASN A 402 -11.42 23.50 -5.07
CA ASN A 402 -11.15 22.11 -5.41
C ASN A 402 -10.24 21.42 -4.38
N GLY A 403 -10.11 20.09 -4.45
CA GLY A 403 -9.32 19.32 -3.47
C GLY A 403 -7.85 19.74 -3.35
N ILE A 404 -7.22 20.25 -4.42
CA ILE A 404 -5.82 20.72 -4.38
C ILE A 404 -5.73 22.04 -3.62
N GLU A 405 -6.63 22.98 -3.90
CA GLU A 405 -6.70 24.29 -3.23
C GLU A 405 -7.00 24.12 -1.75
N ILE A 406 -7.99 23.29 -1.40
CA ILE A 406 -8.37 23.01 -0.01
C ILE A 406 -7.18 22.43 0.76
N ALA A 407 -6.40 21.52 0.16
CA ALA A 407 -5.25 20.90 0.82
C ALA A 407 -4.13 21.90 1.16
N GLU A 408 -4.00 23.01 0.42
CA GLU A 408 -3.06 24.10 0.74
C GLU A 408 -3.67 25.13 1.72
N MET A 409 -5.00 25.27 1.75
CA MET A 409 -5.71 26.17 2.67
C MET A 409 -5.94 25.56 4.06
N MET A 410 -5.94 24.23 4.16
CA MET A 410 -6.29 23.52 5.39
C MET A 410 -5.26 23.82 6.49
N GLN A 411 -5.76 24.28 7.63
CA GLN A 411 -4.97 24.47 8.84
C GLN A 411 -5.71 23.80 10.00
N LEU A 412 -5.06 22.84 10.66
CA LEU A 412 -5.56 22.32 11.92
C LEU A 412 -5.30 23.34 13.03
N PRO A 413 -6.21 23.50 14.01
CA PRO A 413 -5.94 24.32 15.18
C PRO A 413 -4.80 23.71 16.02
N ASP A 414 -4.04 24.54 16.76
CA ASP A 414 -2.91 24.08 17.58
C ASP A 414 -3.31 22.96 18.56
N SER A 415 -4.55 22.97 19.07
CA SER A 415 -5.09 21.92 19.95
C SER A 415 -5.19 20.54 19.31
N LEU A 416 -5.12 20.45 17.98
CA LEU A 416 -5.04 19.19 17.23
C LEU A 416 -3.66 19.01 16.58
N GLN A 417 -3.06 20.10 16.11
CA GLN A 417 -1.80 20.09 15.37
C GLN A 417 -0.59 19.81 16.27
N GLN A 418 -0.59 20.25 17.54
CA GLN A 418 0.52 20.01 18.48
C GLN A 418 0.36 18.71 19.30
N VAL A 419 -0.59 17.85 18.93
CA VAL A 419 -0.76 16.53 19.54
C VAL A 419 0.04 15.50 18.74
N TRP A 420 0.97 14.80 19.39
CA TRP A 420 1.84 13.80 18.73
C TRP A 420 1.05 12.74 17.96
N ALA A 421 -0.02 12.23 18.56
CA ALA A 421 -0.89 11.25 17.93
C ALA A 421 -1.61 11.76 16.68
N ASN A 422 -1.70 13.07 16.44
CA ASN A 422 -2.38 13.64 15.27
C ASN A 422 -1.38 14.08 14.17
N ARG A 423 -0.08 13.89 14.38
CA ARG A 423 0.94 14.21 13.36
C ARG A 423 0.82 13.25 12.18
N GLY A 424 1.10 13.74 10.98
CA GLY A 424 0.98 12.98 9.74
C GLY A 424 2.17 12.08 9.48
N TYR A 425 2.40 11.05 10.31
CA TYR A 425 3.50 10.10 10.11
C TYR A 425 3.19 9.02 9.09
N TYR A 426 1.93 8.61 8.99
CA TYR A 426 1.44 7.67 7.99
C TYR A 426 0.56 8.40 6.97
N GLY A 427 -0.63 8.81 7.40
CA GLY A 427 -1.49 9.76 6.72
C GLY A 427 -0.88 11.16 6.65
N SER A 428 -1.54 12.06 5.93
CA SER A 428 -1.17 13.47 5.94
C SER A 428 -2.38 14.31 5.61
N VAL A 429 -2.56 15.40 6.36
CA VAL A 429 -3.66 16.36 6.16
C VAL A 429 -3.83 16.70 4.68
N SER A 430 -2.72 16.89 3.96
CA SER A 430 -2.73 17.25 2.55
C SER A 430 -3.38 16.19 1.65
N HIS A 431 -3.03 14.91 1.79
CA HIS A 431 -3.64 13.87 0.93
C HIS A 431 -4.99 13.38 1.47
N ASP A 432 -5.22 13.46 2.77
CA ASP A 432 -6.51 13.12 3.39
C ASP A 432 -7.60 14.12 3.02
N VAL A 433 -7.28 15.41 2.93
CA VAL A 433 -8.20 16.42 2.38
C VAL A 433 -8.56 16.10 0.92
N ARG A 434 -7.57 15.77 0.08
CA ARG A 434 -7.82 15.39 -1.32
C ARG A 434 -8.68 14.13 -1.40
N ALA A 435 -8.46 13.18 -0.50
CA ALA A 435 -9.28 11.98 -0.37
C ALA A 435 -10.73 12.32 -0.02
N GLN A 436 -10.97 13.13 1.02
CA GLN A 436 -12.33 13.54 1.38
C GLN A 436 -13.02 14.32 0.25
N TYR A 437 -12.29 15.15 -0.51
CA TYR A 437 -12.85 15.75 -1.72
C TYR A 437 -13.23 14.68 -2.76
N GLN A 438 -12.33 13.74 -3.05
CA GLN A 438 -12.55 12.65 -4.01
C GLN A 438 -13.73 11.76 -3.63
N LEU A 439 -13.95 11.50 -2.32
CA LEU A 439 -15.06 10.70 -1.83
C LEU A 439 -16.42 11.28 -2.24
N TYR A 440 -16.54 12.61 -2.25
CA TYR A 440 -17.81 13.29 -2.53
C TYR A 440 -17.98 13.71 -3.99
N PHE A 441 -16.89 14.11 -4.66
CA PHE A 441 -16.95 14.75 -5.98
C PHE A 441 -16.25 13.96 -7.07
N GLY A 442 -15.54 12.88 -6.72
CA GLY A 442 -14.74 12.09 -7.65
C GLY A 442 -13.43 12.79 -8.05
N TRP A 443 -12.87 12.37 -9.18
CA TRP A 443 -11.56 12.85 -9.66
C TRP A 443 -11.62 14.23 -10.33
N PHE A 444 -12.79 14.63 -10.85
CA PHE A 444 -12.94 15.84 -11.66
C PHE A 444 -13.15 17.08 -10.79
N ASP A 445 -12.34 18.11 -11.01
CA ASP A 445 -12.35 19.35 -10.23
C ASP A 445 -13.42 20.37 -10.69
N GLY A 446 -14.17 20.07 -11.75
CA GLY A 446 -15.17 20.97 -12.33
C GLY A 446 -14.64 21.88 -13.43
N ASN A 447 -13.33 21.97 -13.65
CA ASN A 447 -12.73 22.81 -14.69
C ASN A 447 -12.63 22.04 -16.03
N PRO A 448 -13.31 22.47 -17.12
CA PRO A 448 -13.29 21.76 -18.39
C PRO A 448 -11.90 21.54 -19.01
N ALA A 449 -10.91 22.34 -18.65
CA ALA A 449 -9.52 22.14 -19.08
C ALA A 449 -8.93 20.79 -18.62
N ASN A 450 -9.45 20.25 -17.51
CA ASN A 450 -8.98 19.02 -16.88
C ASN A 450 -9.87 17.80 -17.21
N LEU A 451 -11.00 18.00 -17.91
CA LEU A 451 -11.98 16.93 -18.17
C LEU A 451 -11.48 15.86 -19.14
N HIS A 452 -10.72 16.27 -20.16
CA HIS A 452 -10.15 15.37 -21.17
C HIS A 452 -8.71 15.79 -21.43
N ALA A 453 -7.91 15.79 -20.37
CA ALA A 453 -6.50 16.12 -20.43
C ALA A 453 -5.76 15.14 -21.34
N LEU A 454 -4.75 15.63 -22.08
CA LEU A 454 -3.83 14.77 -22.81
C LEU A 454 -3.09 13.85 -21.82
N PRO A 455 -2.70 12.62 -22.24
CA PRO A 455 -1.82 11.77 -21.45
C PRO A 455 -0.53 12.50 -21.02
N PRO A 456 0.12 12.08 -19.91
CA PRO A 456 1.30 12.76 -19.39
C PRO A 456 2.44 12.93 -20.40
N GLN A 457 2.73 11.92 -21.22
CA GLN A 457 3.77 11.98 -22.24
C GLN A 457 3.45 12.99 -23.37
N ASP A 458 2.21 12.99 -23.86
CA ASP A 458 1.77 13.89 -24.94
C ASP A 458 1.73 15.35 -24.49
N SER A 459 1.20 15.60 -23.28
CA SER A 459 1.16 16.95 -22.70
C SER A 459 2.56 17.48 -22.35
N ALA A 460 3.45 16.61 -21.83
CA ALA A 460 4.82 16.94 -21.50
C ALA A 460 5.59 17.55 -22.69
N ALA A 461 5.49 16.94 -23.88
CA ALA A 461 6.13 17.45 -25.08
C ALA A 461 5.67 18.89 -25.42
N LYS A 462 4.38 19.19 -25.22
CA LYS A 462 3.82 20.54 -25.45
C LYS A 462 4.26 21.55 -24.41
N TYR A 463 4.32 21.17 -23.14
CA TYR A 463 4.87 22.04 -22.09
C TYR A 463 6.34 22.39 -22.36
N VAL A 464 7.16 21.41 -22.75
CA VAL A 464 8.57 21.63 -23.08
C VAL A 464 8.71 22.58 -24.28
N GLU A 465 7.91 22.39 -25.34
CA GLU A 465 7.86 23.30 -26.50
C GLU A 465 7.53 24.74 -26.07
N TYR A 466 6.45 24.92 -25.30
CA TYR A 466 5.94 26.25 -24.92
C TYR A 466 6.84 26.98 -23.93
N MET A 467 7.56 26.26 -23.08
CA MET A 467 8.51 26.84 -22.13
C MET A 467 9.89 27.11 -22.76
N GLY A 468 10.08 26.87 -24.06
CA GLY A 468 11.31 27.21 -24.78
C GLY A 468 12.39 26.13 -24.75
N GLY A 469 11.99 24.86 -24.64
CA GLY A 469 12.88 23.69 -24.71
C GLY A 469 13.41 23.21 -23.36
N ALA A 470 13.91 21.96 -23.34
CA ALA A 470 14.37 21.26 -22.14
C ALA A 470 15.48 22.03 -21.41
N ASP A 471 16.50 22.50 -22.13
CA ASP A 471 17.64 23.24 -21.54
C ASP A 471 17.20 24.51 -20.80
N ASN A 472 16.20 25.22 -21.34
CA ASN A 472 15.66 26.43 -20.70
C ASN A 472 14.90 26.08 -19.41
N ILE A 473 14.12 25.01 -19.41
CA ILE A 473 13.43 24.53 -18.20
C ILE A 473 14.46 24.11 -17.16
N ILE A 474 15.44 23.28 -17.51
CA ILE A 474 16.48 22.82 -16.58
C ILE A 474 17.23 24.00 -15.96
N SER A 475 17.61 25.00 -16.76
CA SER A 475 18.31 26.19 -16.26
C SER A 475 17.47 27.01 -15.28
N LYS A 476 16.16 27.16 -15.51
CA LYS A 476 15.25 27.85 -14.58
C LYS A 476 14.99 27.02 -13.33
N ALA A 477 14.72 25.73 -13.50
CA ALA A 477 14.51 24.79 -12.42
C ALA A 477 15.73 24.69 -11.49
N GLN A 478 16.96 24.83 -12.02
CA GLN A 478 18.15 24.91 -11.16
C GLN A 478 18.12 26.13 -10.25
N LYS A 479 17.72 27.30 -10.76
CA LYS A 479 17.61 28.52 -9.93
C LYS A 479 16.52 28.36 -8.86
N ASP A 480 15.39 27.78 -9.25
CA ASP A 480 14.29 27.51 -8.32
C ASP A 480 14.71 26.48 -7.25
N PHE A 481 15.52 25.48 -7.64
CA PHE A 481 16.13 24.52 -6.71
C PHE A 481 17.07 25.21 -5.72
N ASP A 482 17.95 26.09 -6.19
CA ASP A 482 18.88 26.86 -5.36
C ASP A 482 18.13 27.78 -4.37
N ASN A 483 16.90 28.21 -4.73
CA ASN A 483 16.01 28.99 -3.88
C ASN A 483 15.16 28.13 -2.91
N GLY A 484 15.23 26.80 -2.99
CA GLY A 484 14.46 25.88 -2.15
C GLY A 484 13.04 25.58 -2.62
N GLU A 485 12.69 25.89 -3.88
CA GLU A 485 11.34 25.73 -4.44
C GLU A 485 11.11 24.30 -4.97
N TYR A 486 11.48 23.28 -4.19
CA TYR A 486 11.59 21.89 -4.64
C TYR A 486 10.29 21.30 -5.23
N ARG A 487 9.12 21.68 -4.68
CA ARG A 487 7.81 21.27 -5.22
C ARG A 487 7.62 21.73 -6.67
N TRP A 488 7.97 22.98 -6.97
CA TRP A 488 7.82 23.55 -8.30
C TRP A 488 8.86 22.98 -9.27
N VAL A 489 10.10 22.83 -8.81
CA VAL A 489 11.17 22.14 -9.57
C VAL A 489 10.71 20.75 -10.01
N ALA A 490 10.08 19.99 -9.10
CA ALA A 490 9.57 18.66 -9.41
C ALA A 490 8.48 18.69 -10.48
N MET A 491 7.51 19.61 -10.36
CA MET A 491 6.44 19.77 -11.35
C MET A 491 6.99 20.12 -12.74
N ALA A 492 7.91 21.09 -12.81
CA ALA A 492 8.47 21.54 -14.08
C ALA A 492 9.34 20.46 -14.76
N LEU A 493 10.21 19.79 -14.01
CA LEU A 493 11.13 18.79 -14.57
C LEU A 493 10.44 17.47 -14.89
N ASN A 494 9.32 17.14 -14.24
CA ASN A 494 8.53 15.96 -14.62
C ASN A 494 8.10 16.03 -16.10
N HIS A 495 7.73 17.21 -16.60
CA HIS A 495 7.44 17.38 -18.03
C HIS A 495 8.67 17.16 -18.92
N VAL A 496 9.87 17.54 -18.49
CA VAL A 496 11.08 17.26 -19.28
C VAL A 496 11.36 15.76 -19.34
N VAL A 497 11.27 15.07 -18.19
CA VAL A 497 11.50 13.61 -18.10
C VAL A 497 10.46 12.81 -18.87
N PHE A 498 9.18 13.21 -18.84
CA PHE A 498 8.13 12.52 -19.60
C PHE A 498 8.21 12.81 -21.11
N ALA A 499 8.73 13.95 -21.53
CA ALA A 499 8.97 14.26 -22.94
C ALA A 499 10.23 13.58 -23.51
N ASP A 500 11.28 13.46 -22.69
CA ASP A 500 12.57 12.88 -23.04
C ASP A 500 13.13 12.04 -21.85
N PRO A 501 12.76 10.75 -21.76
CA PRO A 501 13.14 9.89 -20.63
C PRO A 501 14.65 9.60 -20.55
N ASP A 502 15.39 9.87 -21.63
CA ASP A 502 16.85 9.71 -21.68
C ASP A 502 17.60 10.96 -21.19
N ASN A 503 16.89 12.06 -20.91
CA ASN A 503 17.50 13.30 -20.42
C ASN A 503 18.03 13.16 -18.98
N GLN A 504 19.29 12.76 -18.86
CA GLN A 504 19.90 12.49 -17.55
C GLN A 504 20.06 13.75 -16.68
N GLN A 505 20.19 14.94 -17.28
CA GLN A 505 20.30 16.19 -16.51
C GLN A 505 18.97 16.51 -15.81
N ALA A 506 17.85 16.39 -16.53
CA ALA A 506 16.51 16.55 -15.96
C ALA A 506 16.23 15.50 -14.88
N LYS A 507 16.54 14.22 -15.14
CA LYS A 507 16.39 13.14 -14.15
C LYS A 507 17.20 13.39 -12.89
N ASN A 508 18.46 13.81 -13.01
CA ASN A 508 19.32 14.10 -11.86
C ASN A 508 18.81 15.28 -11.03
N LEU A 509 18.40 16.38 -11.66
CA LEU A 509 17.89 17.55 -10.94
C LEU A 509 16.51 17.27 -10.30
N LEU A 510 15.64 16.53 -10.98
CA LEU A 510 14.37 16.06 -10.42
C LEU A 510 14.61 15.14 -9.21
N ALA A 511 15.57 14.22 -9.31
CA ALA A 511 15.95 13.36 -8.20
C ALA A 511 16.53 14.14 -7.01
N ASN A 512 17.28 15.22 -7.26
CA ASN A 512 17.75 16.12 -6.20
C ASN A 512 16.56 16.82 -5.51
N ALA A 513 15.57 17.31 -6.26
CA ALA A 513 14.36 17.93 -5.70
C ALA A 513 13.56 16.93 -4.84
N TYR A 514 13.32 15.72 -5.35
CA TYR A 514 12.70 14.64 -4.57
C TYR A 514 13.51 14.28 -3.33
N THR A 515 14.85 14.25 -3.41
CA THR A 515 15.70 14.00 -2.23
C THR A 515 15.44 15.04 -1.14
N GLN A 516 15.43 16.34 -1.47
CA GLN A 516 15.15 17.39 -0.50
C GLN A 516 13.71 17.33 0.04
N MET A 517 12.72 17.05 -0.81
CA MET A 517 11.33 16.85 -0.37
C MET A 517 11.20 15.66 0.58
N GLY A 518 11.91 14.56 0.33
CA GLY A 518 11.96 13.41 1.24
C GLY A 518 12.64 13.70 2.57
N TYR A 519 13.63 14.60 2.60
CA TYR A 519 14.27 15.06 3.83
C TYR A 519 13.40 15.99 4.67
N GLN A 520 12.46 16.71 4.03
CA GLN A 520 11.48 17.56 4.72
C GLN A 520 10.22 16.80 5.17
N ALA A 521 9.90 15.67 4.53
CA ALA A 521 8.65 14.96 4.75
C ALA A 521 8.52 14.42 6.19
N GLU A 522 7.44 14.80 6.87
CA GLU A 522 7.04 14.24 8.17
C GLU A 522 6.35 12.86 8.02
N SER A 523 5.68 12.62 6.89
CA SER A 523 5.08 11.32 6.57
C SER A 523 6.14 10.35 6.05
N GLY A 524 6.27 9.19 6.71
CA GLY A 524 7.12 8.08 6.28
C GLY A 524 6.81 7.64 4.85
N PRO A 525 5.54 7.40 4.48
CA PRO A 525 5.13 7.14 3.10
C PRO A 525 5.60 8.21 2.12
N TRP A 526 5.41 9.50 2.42
CA TRP A 526 5.85 10.58 1.52
C TRP A 526 7.37 10.58 1.35
N ARG A 527 8.13 10.45 2.45
CA ARG A 527 9.58 10.31 2.41
C ARG A 527 9.98 9.16 1.49
N ASN A 528 9.38 7.98 1.69
CA ASN A 528 9.73 6.79 0.93
C ASN A 528 9.35 6.92 -0.56
N PHE A 529 8.20 7.53 -0.89
CA PHE A 529 7.81 7.81 -2.27
C PHE A 529 8.80 8.73 -2.97
N TYR A 530 9.19 9.85 -2.33
CA TYR A 530 10.13 10.79 -2.92
C TYR A 530 11.51 10.15 -3.11
N LEU A 531 12.05 9.48 -2.08
CA LEU A 531 13.38 8.88 -2.16
C LEU A 531 13.44 7.70 -3.13
N SER A 532 12.37 6.90 -3.23
CA SER A 532 12.27 5.81 -4.21
C SER A 532 12.23 6.35 -5.64
N GLY A 533 11.44 7.41 -5.87
CA GLY A 533 11.42 8.11 -7.16
C GLY A 533 12.78 8.71 -7.52
N ALA A 534 13.46 9.33 -6.56
CA ALA A 534 14.82 9.85 -6.76
C ALA A 534 15.80 8.74 -7.13
N LYS A 535 15.69 7.57 -6.49
CA LYS A 535 16.54 6.41 -6.76
C LYS A 535 16.28 5.84 -8.16
N GLU A 536 15.02 5.64 -8.54
CA GLU A 536 14.69 5.09 -9.86
C GLU A 536 15.03 6.05 -11.00
N LEU A 537 14.93 7.37 -10.81
CA LEU A 537 15.39 8.36 -11.79
C LEU A 537 16.91 8.29 -12.04
N ARG A 538 17.68 7.98 -11.00
CA ARG A 538 19.16 7.91 -11.05
C ARG A 538 19.66 6.55 -11.56
N ASP A 539 19.07 5.48 -11.07
CA ASP A 539 19.58 4.12 -11.23
C ASP A 539 18.76 3.25 -12.20
N GLY A 540 17.55 3.70 -12.58
CA GLY A 540 16.53 2.87 -13.21
C GLY A 540 15.79 1.97 -12.21
N VAL A 541 14.75 1.27 -12.69
CA VAL A 541 13.97 0.33 -11.88
C VAL A 541 14.82 -0.88 -11.51
N LYS A 542 14.96 -1.17 -10.21
CA LYS A 542 15.67 -2.35 -9.70
C LYS A 542 14.69 -3.36 -9.13
N LYS A 543 14.83 -4.62 -9.55
CA LYS A 543 14.04 -5.74 -9.02
C LYS A 543 14.56 -6.12 -7.64
N VAL A 544 13.75 -5.92 -6.60
CA VAL A 544 14.01 -6.37 -5.22
C VAL A 544 12.95 -7.37 -4.77
N ALA A 545 13.17 -8.05 -3.66
CA ALA A 545 12.13 -8.89 -3.05
C ALA A 545 10.98 -8.00 -2.56
N THR A 546 9.76 -8.41 -2.86
CA THR A 546 8.52 -7.77 -2.37
C THR A 546 7.58 -8.86 -1.85
N PRO A 547 6.73 -8.56 -0.85
CA PRO A 547 5.68 -9.48 -0.44
C PRO A 547 4.80 -9.87 -1.64
N ASP A 548 4.50 -11.17 -1.75
CA ASP A 548 3.60 -11.69 -2.77
C ASP A 548 2.17 -11.67 -2.23
N THR A 549 1.42 -10.62 -2.54
CA THR A 549 0.03 -10.44 -2.11
C THR A 549 -0.95 -11.36 -2.86
N ALA A 550 -0.49 -12.07 -3.89
CA ALA A 550 -1.24 -13.12 -4.57
C ALA A 550 -0.66 -14.50 -4.21
N SER A 551 -0.36 -14.71 -2.92
CA SER A 551 0.25 -15.95 -2.45
C SER A 551 -0.58 -17.18 -2.85
N PRO A 552 0.05 -18.36 -2.98
CA PRO A 552 -0.68 -19.60 -3.24
C PRO A 552 -1.84 -19.85 -2.27
N ASP A 553 -1.70 -19.41 -1.02
CA ASP A 553 -2.72 -19.58 -0.01
C ASP A 553 -3.92 -18.65 -0.24
N ILE A 554 -3.67 -17.38 -0.58
CA ILE A 554 -4.75 -16.44 -0.95
C ILE A 554 -5.51 -16.97 -2.17
N ILE A 555 -4.80 -17.38 -3.23
CA ILE A 555 -5.42 -17.92 -4.46
C ILE A 555 -6.21 -19.20 -4.16
N ASN A 556 -5.69 -20.07 -3.30
CA ASN A 556 -6.34 -21.33 -2.96
C ASN A 556 -7.66 -21.13 -2.22
N ASN A 557 -7.77 -20.09 -1.39
CA ASN A 557 -8.95 -19.82 -0.57
C ASN A 557 -9.98 -18.91 -1.28
N LEU A 558 -9.75 -18.45 -2.52
CA LEU A 558 -10.73 -17.62 -3.23
C LEU A 558 -12.08 -18.33 -3.38
N SER A 559 -13.19 -17.59 -3.27
CA SER A 559 -14.46 -18.11 -3.80
C SER A 559 -14.33 -18.36 -5.31
N LEU A 560 -15.13 -19.28 -5.85
CA LEU A 560 -15.11 -19.53 -7.31
C LEU A 560 -15.55 -18.29 -8.10
N ALA A 561 -16.49 -17.49 -7.55
CA ALA A 561 -16.93 -16.23 -8.14
C ALA A 561 -15.76 -15.26 -8.28
N THR A 562 -15.02 -15.02 -7.19
CA THR A 562 -13.90 -14.08 -7.16
C THR A 562 -12.75 -14.52 -8.06
N LEU A 563 -12.50 -15.83 -8.16
CA LEU A 563 -11.52 -16.37 -9.11
C LEU A 563 -11.92 -16.06 -10.57
N LEU A 564 -13.19 -16.21 -10.92
CA LEU A 564 -13.71 -15.92 -12.26
C LEU A 564 -13.70 -14.42 -12.58
N ASP A 565 -14.03 -13.57 -11.60
CA ASP A 565 -13.89 -12.12 -11.74
C ASP A 565 -12.42 -11.72 -11.99
N TYR A 566 -11.47 -12.35 -11.28
CA TYR A 566 -10.05 -12.10 -11.50
C TYR A 566 -9.58 -12.58 -12.89
N LEU A 567 -10.08 -13.73 -13.36
CA LEU A 567 -9.85 -14.18 -14.74
C LEU A 567 -10.43 -13.19 -15.76
N ALA A 568 -11.59 -12.59 -15.49
CA ALA A 568 -12.17 -11.55 -16.33
C ALA A 568 -11.29 -10.29 -16.39
N VAL A 569 -10.66 -9.89 -15.28
CA VAL A 569 -9.68 -8.78 -15.25
C VAL A 569 -8.46 -9.09 -16.12
N ARG A 570 -8.00 -10.35 -16.14
CA ARG A 570 -6.88 -10.79 -16.97
C ARG A 570 -7.25 -10.97 -18.44
N TYR A 571 -8.53 -11.06 -18.78
CA TYR A 571 -8.98 -11.32 -20.14
C TYR A 571 -8.77 -10.10 -21.03
N ASN A 572 -7.85 -10.23 -22.00
CA ASN A 572 -7.50 -9.16 -22.93
C ASN A 572 -8.60 -9.02 -23.98
N GLY A 573 -9.50 -8.06 -23.76
CA GLY A 573 -10.65 -7.84 -24.63
C GLY A 573 -10.32 -7.45 -26.08
N GLU A 574 -9.17 -6.82 -26.33
CA GLU A 574 -8.73 -6.50 -27.70
C GLU A 574 -8.31 -7.76 -28.46
N LYS A 575 -7.49 -8.62 -27.84
CA LYS A 575 -7.10 -9.92 -28.42
C LYS A 575 -8.31 -10.84 -28.62
N ALA A 576 -9.28 -10.74 -27.71
CA ALA A 576 -10.44 -11.62 -27.67
C ALA A 576 -11.72 -11.00 -28.24
N ALA A 577 -11.61 -9.89 -28.98
CA ALA A 577 -12.77 -9.14 -29.48
C ALA A 577 -13.72 -10.01 -30.32
N GLU A 578 -13.16 -10.89 -31.15
CA GLU A 578 -13.89 -11.82 -32.03
C GLU A 578 -14.10 -13.20 -31.39
N LEU A 579 -13.55 -13.46 -30.19
CA LEU A 579 -13.71 -14.74 -29.51
C LEU A 579 -15.12 -14.81 -28.91
N THR A 580 -15.94 -15.70 -29.46
CA THR A 580 -17.30 -15.98 -28.98
C THR A 580 -17.44 -17.45 -28.67
N GLY A 581 -18.09 -17.77 -27.56
CA GLY A 581 -18.38 -19.16 -27.20
C GLY A 581 -18.92 -19.30 -25.79
N THR A 582 -19.47 -20.48 -25.51
CA THR A 582 -19.96 -20.87 -24.18
C THR A 582 -19.13 -22.03 -23.66
N MET A 583 -18.57 -21.88 -22.45
CA MET A 583 -17.78 -22.92 -21.79
C MET A 583 -18.49 -23.37 -20.52
N ASN A 584 -18.49 -24.67 -20.24
CA ASN A 584 -18.87 -25.19 -18.93
C ASN A 584 -17.62 -25.52 -18.11
N LEU A 585 -17.67 -25.26 -16.82
CA LEU A 585 -16.69 -25.73 -15.83
C LEU A 585 -17.44 -26.50 -14.73
N SER A 586 -17.03 -27.74 -14.48
CA SER A 586 -17.54 -28.58 -13.39
C SER A 586 -16.39 -29.00 -12.48
N LEU A 587 -16.50 -28.69 -11.18
CA LEU A 587 -15.54 -29.07 -10.16
C LEU A 587 -16.06 -30.30 -9.41
N THR A 588 -15.34 -31.42 -9.49
CA THR A 588 -15.83 -32.72 -9.01
C THR A 588 -15.72 -32.88 -7.49
N ASP A 589 -14.79 -32.18 -6.86
CA ASP A 589 -14.53 -32.19 -5.42
C ASP A 589 -15.48 -31.28 -4.64
N THR A 590 -15.78 -30.09 -5.16
CA THR A 590 -16.73 -29.16 -4.52
C THR A 590 -18.17 -29.32 -5.02
N GLY A 591 -18.36 -29.93 -6.19
CA GLY A 591 -19.66 -30.03 -6.86
C GLY A 591 -20.09 -28.75 -7.58
N ASP A 592 -19.23 -27.72 -7.61
CA ASP A 592 -19.53 -26.45 -8.27
C ASP A 592 -19.68 -26.63 -9.79
N LYS A 593 -20.62 -25.86 -10.33
CA LYS A 593 -20.92 -25.81 -11.77
C LYS A 593 -20.98 -24.37 -12.23
N VAL A 594 -20.36 -24.09 -13.37
CA VAL A 594 -20.31 -22.74 -13.94
C VAL A 594 -20.53 -22.82 -15.45
N THR A 595 -21.32 -21.89 -15.97
CA THR A 595 -21.31 -21.54 -17.39
C THR A 595 -20.58 -20.23 -17.57
N ILE A 596 -19.59 -20.20 -18.47
CA ILE A 596 -18.81 -19.03 -18.86
C ILE A 596 -19.22 -18.63 -20.27
N TYR A 597 -19.49 -17.35 -20.49
CA TYR A 597 -19.89 -16.79 -21.77
C TYR A 597 -18.83 -15.82 -22.26
N LEU A 598 -18.27 -16.10 -23.44
CA LEU A 598 -17.29 -15.27 -24.13
C LEU A 598 -17.96 -14.57 -25.31
N GLY A 599 -17.71 -13.27 -25.46
CA GLY A 599 -18.15 -12.51 -26.62
C GLY A 599 -17.87 -11.02 -26.44
N ASN A 600 -17.67 -10.28 -27.54
CA ASN A 600 -17.36 -8.84 -27.51
C ASN A 600 -16.15 -8.48 -26.64
N GLY A 601 -15.14 -9.36 -26.56
CA GLY A 601 -13.97 -9.13 -25.71
C GLY A 601 -14.26 -9.16 -24.21
N VAL A 602 -15.41 -9.66 -23.76
CA VAL A 602 -15.74 -9.80 -22.34
C VAL A 602 -15.94 -11.26 -21.93
N LEU A 603 -15.65 -11.53 -20.65
CA LEU A 603 -15.97 -12.78 -19.97
C LEU A 603 -17.11 -12.54 -18.99
N ASN A 604 -18.20 -13.29 -19.14
CA ASN A 604 -19.29 -13.34 -18.16
C ASN A 604 -19.42 -14.77 -17.65
N TYR A 605 -20.07 -14.97 -16.50
CA TYR A 605 -20.35 -16.31 -16.00
C TYR A 605 -21.68 -16.39 -15.25
N THR A 606 -22.15 -17.61 -15.03
CA THR A 606 -23.26 -17.93 -14.14
C THR A 606 -22.89 -19.16 -13.31
N LEU A 607 -22.91 -19.00 -11.99
CA LEU A 607 -22.67 -20.07 -11.03
C LEU A 607 -23.89 -20.98 -10.89
N GLY A 608 -23.67 -22.21 -10.42
CA GLY A 608 -24.69 -23.19 -10.07
C GLY A 608 -25.30 -23.94 -11.26
N LYS A 609 -24.84 -23.72 -12.50
CA LYS A 609 -25.38 -24.39 -13.69
C LYS A 609 -24.32 -24.63 -14.76
N THR A 610 -24.66 -25.53 -15.69
CA THR A 610 -24.00 -25.74 -16.97
C THR A 610 -25.01 -25.48 -18.09
N ALA A 611 -24.55 -25.03 -19.26
CA ALA A 611 -25.37 -24.92 -20.46
C ALA A 611 -25.39 -26.25 -21.23
N ASP A 612 -26.55 -26.62 -21.76
CA ASP A 612 -26.73 -27.87 -22.52
C ASP A 612 -26.02 -27.83 -23.89
N ASP A 613 -25.85 -26.64 -24.44
CA ASP A 613 -25.28 -26.34 -25.75
C ASP A 613 -23.92 -25.61 -25.66
N ALA A 614 -23.18 -25.83 -24.56
CA ALA A 614 -21.82 -25.28 -24.45
C ALA A 614 -20.90 -25.85 -25.54
N ASP A 615 -20.09 -24.98 -26.13
CA ASP A 615 -19.10 -25.34 -27.16
C ASP A 615 -18.00 -26.24 -26.58
N VAL A 616 -17.65 -26.02 -25.31
CA VAL A 616 -16.67 -26.84 -24.57
C VAL A 616 -17.10 -27.04 -23.12
N SER A 617 -16.89 -28.23 -22.58
CA SER A 617 -17.14 -28.57 -21.18
C SER A 617 -15.87 -29.11 -20.53
N ILE A 618 -15.48 -28.50 -19.42
CA ILE A 618 -14.26 -28.78 -18.66
C ILE A 618 -14.68 -29.40 -17.32
N THR A 619 -14.14 -30.58 -17.02
CA THR A 619 -14.34 -31.26 -15.73
C THR A 619 -13.00 -31.43 -15.04
N THR A 620 -12.86 -30.92 -13.81
CA THR A 620 -11.61 -30.98 -13.03
C THR A 620 -11.90 -30.90 -11.53
N THR A 621 -10.89 -30.68 -10.70
CA THR A 621 -11.02 -30.38 -9.26
C THR A 621 -10.67 -28.93 -8.99
N ARG A 622 -11.12 -28.38 -7.85
CA ARG A 622 -10.72 -27.04 -7.42
C ARG A 622 -9.20 -26.95 -7.23
N GLY A 623 -8.60 -27.99 -6.67
CA GLY A 623 -7.15 -28.09 -6.49
C GLY A 623 -6.39 -27.95 -7.81
N THR A 624 -6.77 -28.72 -8.84
CA THR A 624 -6.15 -28.66 -10.16
C THR A 624 -6.33 -27.30 -10.82
N LEU A 625 -7.53 -26.72 -10.76
CA LEU A 625 -7.80 -25.37 -11.27
C LEU A 625 -6.88 -24.33 -10.62
N ASN A 626 -6.72 -24.39 -9.29
CA ASN A 626 -5.82 -23.49 -8.57
C ASN A 626 -4.36 -23.69 -9.01
N GLN A 627 -3.88 -24.93 -9.22
CA GLN A 627 -2.51 -25.16 -9.71
C GLN A 627 -2.27 -24.56 -11.09
N VAL A 628 -3.26 -24.65 -11.99
CA VAL A 628 -3.19 -24.03 -13.32
C VAL A 628 -3.11 -22.50 -13.19
N ASN A 629 -3.95 -21.91 -12.36
CA ASN A 629 -3.95 -20.46 -12.13
C ASN A 629 -2.66 -19.95 -11.49
N LEU A 630 -2.04 -20.77 -10.62
CA LEU A 630 -0.74 -20.49 -10.00
C LEU A 630 0.45 -20.70 -10.96
N GLY A 631 0.21 -21.16 -12.20
CA GLY A 631 1.26 -21.49 -13.15
C GLY A 631 2.15 -22.66 -12.70
N LYS A 632 1.70 -23.47 -11.72
CA LYS A 632 2.41 -24.66 -11.25
C LYS A 632 2.22 -25.85 -12.19
N THR A 633 1.18 -25.81 -13.01
CA THR A 633 0.91 -26.73 -14.12
C THR A 633 0.21 -25.96 -15.25
N THR A 634 0.06 -26.56 -16.42
CA THR A 634 -0.75 -26.00 -17.53
C THR A 634 -2.03 -26.81 -17.72
N PHE A 635 -3.03 -26.25 -18.41
CA PHE A 635 -4.19 -27.05 -18.84
C PHE A 635 -3.75 -28.24 -19.69
N SER A 636 -2.78 -28.06 -20.59
CA SER A 636 -2.24 -29.14 -21.42
C SER A 636 -1.66 -30.28 -20.58
N ASP A 637 -0.77 -29.97 -19.62
CA ASP A 637 -0.17 -30.99 -18.75
C ASP A 637 -1.23 -31.67 -17.86
N ALA A 638 -2.19 -30.90 -17.34
CA ALA A 638 -3.27 -31.43 -16.50
C ALA A 638 -4.23 -32.34 -17.31
N ILE A 639 -4.44 -32.08 -18.60
CA ILE A 639 -5.18 -32.98 -19.50
C ILE A 639 -4.38 -34.26 -19.73
N GLU A 640 -3.08 -34.16 -20.03
CA GLU A 640 -2.22 -35.33 -20.27
C GLU A 640 -2.13 -36.26 -19.04
N ASN A 641 -2.12 -35.68 -17.84
CA ASN A 641 -2.10 -36.42 -16.57
C ASN A 641 -3.49 -36.98 -16.17
N GLY A 642 -4.56 -36.59 -16.87
CA GLY A 642 -5.93 -37.02 -16.56
C GLY A 642 -6.60 -36.24 -15.42
N ASP A 643 -6.00 -35.14 -14.95
CA ASP A 643 -6.55 -34.26 -13.91
C ASP A 643 -7.62 -33.28 -14.45
N VAL A 644 -7.65 -33.09 -15.77
CA VAL A 644 -8.65 -32.30 -16.50
C VAL A 644 -9.23 -33.14 -17.64
N SER A 645 -10.55 -33.21 -17.71
CA SER A 645 -11.30 -33.79 -18.84
C SER A 645 -11.98 -32.69 -19.63
N ILE A 646 -11.92 -32.79 -20.97
CA ILE A 646 -12.53 -31.83 -21.90
C ILE A 646 -13.42 -32.57 -22.88
N GLU A 647 -14.63 -32.06 -23.06
CA GLU A 647 -15.58 -32.46 -24.10
C GLU A 647 -15.92 -31.24 -24.98
N GLY A 648 -15.99 -31.41 -26.30
CA GLY A 648 -16.28 -30.31 -27.23
C GLY A 648 -15.04 -29.65 -27.84
N ASP A 649 -15.11 -28.34 -28.09
CA ASP A 649 -14.09 -27.56 -28.79
C ASP A 649 -12.91 -27.16 -27.87
N GLY A 650 -11.86 -27.97 -27.86
CA GLY A 650 -10.62 -27.67 -27.14
C GLY A 650 -9.86 -26.44 -27.66
N GLU A 651 -10.05 -26.03 -28.92
CA GLU A 651 -9.39 -24.82 -29.44
C GLU A 651 -10.01 -23.54 -28.86
N LEU A 652 -11.29 -23.57 -28.46
CA LEU A 652 -11.93 -22.47 -27.72
C LEU A 652 -11.24 -22.25 -26.36
N LEU A 653 -11.02 -23.31 -25.57
CA LEU A 653 -10.32 -23.22 -24.29
C LEU A 653 -8.88 -22.71 -24.44
N LYS A 654 -8.19 -23.15 -25.49
CA LYS A 654 -6.83 -22.70 -25.79
C LYS A 654 -6.81 -21.22 -26.17
N SER A 655 -7.76 -20.80 -27.00
CA SER A 655 -7.90 -19.39 -27.41
C SER A 655 -8.24 -18.49 -26.22
N PHE A 656 -9.15 -18.95 -25.34
CA PHE A 656 -9.45 -18.31 -24.06
C PHE A 656 -8.18 -18.16 -23.21
N SER A 657 -7.46 -19.26 -22.99
CA SER A 657 -6.24 -19.27 -22.18
C SER A 657 -5.15 -18.33 -22.74
N SER A 658 -4.98 -18.30 -24.07
CA SER A 658 -4.02 -17.40 -24.73
C SER A 658 -4.43 -15.92 -24.71
N SER A 659 -5.70 -15.64 -24.39
CA SER A 659 -6.23 -14.28 -24.26
C SER A 659 -6.10 -13.73 -22.84
N LEU A 660 -5.60 -14.51 -21.87
CA LEU A 660 -5.33 -14.05 -20.52
C LEU A 660 -3.95 -13.39 -20.46
N ASP A 661 -3.90 -12.13 -20.04
CA ASP A 661 -2.65 -11.42 -19.79
C ASP A 661 -1.99 -11.89 -18.48
N SER A 662 -0.68 -11.65 -18.41
CA SER A 662 0.10 -11.64 -17.18
C SER A 662 0.67 -10.24 -17.01
N PHE A 663 0.67 -9.73 -15.78
CA PHE A 663 1.07 -8.35 -15.52
C PHE A 663 2.54 -8.29 -15.08
N GLU A 664 3.36 -7.45 -15.72
CA GLU A 664 4.72 -7.18 -15.24
C GLU A 664 4.63 -6.34 -13.96
N PHE A 665 5.31 -6.80 -12.90
CA PHE A 665 5.31 -6.12 -11.61
C PHE A 665 6.11 -4.80 -11.64
N TRP A 666 7.29 -4.82 -12.25
CA TRP A 666 8.25 -3.71 -12.23
C TRP A 666 8.00 -2.70 -13.35
N PHE A 667 6.77 -2.22 -13.48
CA PHE A 667 6.45 -1.13 -14.40
C PHE A 667 7.04 0.22 -13.92
N ASN A 668 7.30 1.11 -14.86
CA ASN A 668 7.83 2.45 -14.60
C ASN A 668 6.78 3.34 -13.89
N ILE A 669 7.24 4.17 -12.94
CA ILE A 669 6.39 5.15 -12.24
C ILE A 669 6.82 6.58 -12.57
N VAL A 670 8.12 6.86 -12.47
CA VAL A 670 8.71 8.21 -12.63
C VAL A 670 9.22 8.49 -14.05
N THR A 671 9.01 7.57 -14.98
CA THR A 671 9.28 7.71 -16.42
C THR A 671 8.16 7.02 -17.22
N PRO A 672 7.92 7.40 -18.49
CA PRO A 672 7.05 6.66 -19.40
C PRO A 672 7.44 5.19 -19.61
#